data_AF-A0A7Z0VTL2-F1
#
_entry.id   AF-A0A7Z0VTL2-F1
#
_cell.length_a   1.000
_cell.length_b   1.000
_cell.length_c   1.000
_cell.angle_alpha   90.00
_cell.angle_beta   90.00
_cell.angle_gamma   90.00
#
_symmetry.space_group_name_H-M   'P 1'
#
loop_
_entity.id
_entity.type
_entity.pdbx_description
1 polymer ?
#
loop_
_entity_poly.entity_id
_entity_poly.type
_entity_poly.pdbx_seq_one_letter_code
_entity_poly.pdbx_strand_id
1 'polypeptide(L)'
;MRNFKDKPGFLETFAGRALLKPAHLLTELLILTLVCALGFTLSSPSMAHAEDLQSSSRDDEQSASPTPVSTPEVVTDTQSGDGLEIGPETVDQPVRQSTLPAPTIRKVFYDATTISGANVQRKRVGGKVKRSTVYVTLKGKDGNEKATVSVTPKSGTAWTVSLPNGVKVAPGDTVTAYQTLDGAASGVVTANAEPSMAFSNKDKIKMPVGEIWIEHPDANLVNNDEQAEAIEMLKKANPDIANDFNLDKIKFSIDYTDHAYYEVTYTDGSTSGKIEAPDVIIKQVTETSVAPIIGKVQVTDGQIIVTFAKEVAQGTKFSFVKQFTDGEDRNFSQNGSCIVDKSNSQEMSQAVIVDGKKVTFPITDKVNDLKLGTEFGIVVKEPHKFRSCAKSEPVITTPDKVAVRDPHKLTDADKQAIDKAIRDANTVNGVSKLPDGTGFLTDPAFIEFDKDGNVTIISPNDVETDWDNDGNPIYVKNPDGTYKVNDVSKVTKIPAKDLVKNIAPKSPAIAVDTDKGEVTITPPVYENPGDDTDLASYTVTYKDASGAERTVTATRTVDETSGKTTWTSDGATVDANTGVITLKVEDIEVGGTVTAKAKDNGGLIPTEEQPLESEPASETLETATVSYDRNGGVGDMDGKTLNKGSKYTVLPNG
;
A
#
# COMPACT_ATOMS: atom_id res chain seq x y z
N MET A 1 -39.27 12.26 46.84
CA MET A 1 -38.98 12.50 48.28
C MET A 1 -37.63 11.87 48.63
N ARG A 2 -36.69 12.66 49.19
CA ARG A 2 -35.43 12.31 49.93
C ARG A 2 -34.40 11.43 49.18
N ASN A 3 -33.20 11.84 48.74
CA ASN A 3 -32.14 12.78 49.17
C ASN A 3 -31.27 12.28 50.35
N PHE A 4 -29.99 11.95 50.08
CA PHE A 4 -28.77 11.94 50.94
C PHE A 4 -27.57 11.70 49.97
N LYS A 5 -26.58 12.59 49.72
CA LYS A 5 -25.47 13.13 50.55
C LYS A 5 -24.76 12.01 51.35
N ASP A 6 -23.48 11.68 51.13
CA ASP A 6 -22.31 12.52 51.44
C ASP A 6 -20.99 12.09 50.73
N LYS A 7 -20.11 13.08 50.54
CA LYS A 7 -18.65 13.02 50.25
C LYS A 7 -17.88 12.92 51.60
N PRO A 8 -16.63 12.42 51.67
CA PRO A 8 -15.44 13.23 51.30
C PRO A 8 -14.24 12.44 50.76
N GLY A 9 -13.30 13.16 50.14
CA GLY A 9 -11.97 12.65 49.82
C GLY A 9 -10.98 12.86 50.97
N PHE A 10 -9.86 12.14 50.95
CA PHE A 10 -8.58 12.62 51.48
C PHE A 10 -7.41 11.81 50.91
N LEU A 11 -6.28 12.51 50.86
CA LEU A 11 -4.93 12.10 50.44
C LEU A 11 -4.27 11.14 51.44
N GLU A 12 -3.09 10.70 51.02
CA GLU A 12 -1.91 10.24 51.80
C GLU A 12 -1.61 8.74 51.76
N THR A 13 -0.54 8.33 51.06
CA THR A 13 0.87 8.27 51.50
C THR A 13 1.14 7.10 52.45
N PHE A 14 1.95 6.13 52.04
CA PHE A 14 2.96 5.40 52.84
C PHE A 14 3.86 4.66 51.84
N ALA A 15 5.15 5.02 51.69
CA ALA A 15 6.29 4.43 52.41
C ALA A 15 6.29 2.88 52.34
N GLY A 16 7.32 2.14 51.94
CA GLY A 16 8.75 2.40 51.76
C GLY A 16 9.48 1.07 52.01
N ARG A 17 10.67 0.89 51.42
CA ARG A 17 11.66 -0.20 51.66
C ARG A 17 11.24 -1.62 51.25
N ALA A 18 12.11 -2.50 50.78
CA ALA A 18 13.52 -2.48 50.44
C ALA A 18 13.85 -3.80 49.70
N LEU A 19 14.95 -3.79 48.95
CA LEU A 19 15.91 -4.89 48.75
C LEU A 19 15.36 -6.27 48.32
N LEU A 20 15.71 -6.70 47.11
CA LEU A 20 16.66 -7.82 46.88
C LEU A 20 16.77 -8.13 45.39
N LYS A 21 17.97 -7.91 44.83
CA LYS A 21 18.43 -8.65 43.65
C LYS A 21 18.60 -10.12 44.04
N PRO A 22 18.51 -11.03 43.06
CA PRO A 22 19.51 -12.09 42.99
C PRO A 22 20.18 -12.09 41.61
N ALA A 23 21.50 -11.97 41.64
CA ALA A 23 22.38 -12.52 40.63
C ALA A 23 22.81 -13.93 41.09
N HIS A 24 23.39 -14.69 40.15
CA HIS A 24 24.12 -15.96 40.31
C HIS A 24 23.22 -17.22 40.37
N LEU A 25 23.43 -18.27 39.57
CA LEU A 25 24.69 -18.90 39.13
C LEU A 25 24.44 -19.96 38.02
N LEU A 26 25.54 -20.31 37.33
CA LEU A 26 26.01 -21.68 37.00
C LEU A 26 25.81 -22.29 35.59
N THR A 27 26.97 -22.31 34.90
CA THR A 27 27.71 -23.48 34.32
C THR A 27 27.64 -23.77 32.82
N GLU A 28 28.83 -23.62 32.23
CA GLU A 28 29.51 -24.44 31.22
C GLU A 28 28.69 -25.43 30.36
N LEU A 29 28.88 -25.34 29.04
CA LEU A 29 29.36 -26.49 28.29
C LEU A 29 30.18 -26.06 27.07
N LEU A 30 31.46 -26.39 27.13
CA LEU A 30 32.46 -26.25 26.07
C LEU A 30 32.54 -27.62 25.36
N ILE A 31 32.18 -27.69 24.08
CA ILE A 31 32.53 -28.84 23.22
C ILE A 31 33.16 -28.31 21.94
N LEU A 32 34.48 -28.52 21.89
CA LEU A 32 35.34 -28.44 20.74
C LEU A 32 35.32 -29.81 20.04
N THR A 33 34.91 -29.89 18.77
CA THR A 33 35.29 -31.01 17.90
C THR A 33 35.75 -30.52 16.54
N LEU A 34 36.88 -31.10 16.15
CA LEU A 34 37.78 -30.72 15.08
C LEU A 34 37.66 -31.78 13.96
N VAL A 35 37.57 -31.32 12.70
CA VAL A 35 38.00 -31.97 11.44
C VAL A 35 37.36 -33.31 11.04
N CYS A 36 36.67 -33.29 9.88
CA CYS A 36 36.83 -34.31 8.85
C CYS A 36 36.70 -33.67 7.46
N ALA A 37 37.53 -34.14 6.54
CA ALA A 37 37.79 -33.59 5.23
C ALA A 37 36.97 -34.27 4.11
N LEU A 38 36.87 -33.54 2.99
CA LEU A 38 36.73 -34.01 1.59
C LEU A 38 35.43 -34.69 1.14
N GLY A 39 34.79 -34.02 0.17
CA GLY A 39 34.43 -34.65 -1.10
C GLY A 39 32.95 -34.64 -1.44
N PHE A 40 32.51 -33.66 -2.25
CA PHE A 40 31.52 -33.89 -3.30
C PHE A 40 31.76 -32.94 -4.47
N THR A 41 32.01 -33.56 -5.61
CA THR A 41 32.01 -33.01 -6.96
C THR A 41 30.56 -32.92 -7.46
N LEU A 42 30.23 -31.93 -8.30
CA LEU A 42 29.79 -32.12 -9.70
C LEU A 42 29.14 -30.85 -10.30
N SER A 43 29.59 -30.60 -11.53
CA SER A 43 28.85 -30.13 -12.72
C SER A 43 28.22 -28.74 -12.76
N SER A 44 28.78 -27.90 -13.64
CA SER A 44 28.02 -26.95 -14.47
C SER A 44 28.54 -27.11 -15.91
N PRO A 45 27.68 -27.28 -16.94
CA PRO A 45 28.16 -27.44 -18.30
C PRO A 45 28.50 -26.09 -18.93
N SER A 46 29.59 -26.14 -19.70
CA SER A 46 29.97 -25.20 -20.74
C SER A 46 28.93 -25.11 -21.85
N MET A 47 28.63 -23.89 -22.31
CA MET A 47 28.20 -23.67 -23.68
C MET A 47 29.28 -22.91 -24.42
N ALA A 48 29.93 -23.62 -25.34
CA ALA A 48 30.58 -23.04 -26.50
C ALA A 48 29.63 -23.23 -27.68
N HIS A 49 29.39 -22.16 -28.44
CA HIS A 49 29.08 -22.27 -29.86
C HIS A 49 29.70 -21.07 -30.57
N ALA A 50 30.65 -21.39 -31.45
CA ALA A 50 31.18 -20.53 -32.49
C ALA A 50 30.29 -20.63 -33.73
N GLU A 51 30.27 -19.53 -34.50
CA GLU A 51 30.39 -19.46 -35.98
C GLU A 51 29.44 -20.33 -36.84
N ASP A 52 28.83 -19.91 -37.94
CA ASP A 52 28.83 -18.72 -38.79
C ASP A 52 27.73 -18.97 -39.86
N LEU A 53 27.26 -17.94 -40.59
CA LEU A 53 26.71 -17.96 -41.97
C LEU A 53 25.65 -16.86 -42.22
N GLN A 54 26.16 -15.72 -42.71
CA GLN A 54 25.80 -14.99 -43.94
C GLN A 54 24.34 -15.06 -44.49
N SER A 55 23.73 -13.89 -44.75
CA SER A 55 23.84 -13.20 -46.07
C SER A 55 22.76 -12.13 -46.32
N SER A 56 23.18 -11.04 -46.99
CA SER A 56 22.49 -10.08 -47.89
C SER A 56 22.67 -8.62 -47.43
N SER A 57 23.66 -7.87 -47.98
CA SER A 57 23.67 -7.05 -49.22
C SER A 57 22.85 -5.76 -49.06
N ARG A 58 23.24 -4.57 -49.51
CA ARG A 58 24.37 -3.96 -50.25
C ARG A 58 24.09 -2.44 -50.15
N ASP A 59 25.12 -1.59 -50.11
CA ASP A 59 25.28 -0.45 -51.02
C ASP A 59 26.54 0.35 -50.67
N ASP A 60 27.25 0.68 -51.74
CA ASP A 60 28.59 1.26 -51.84
C ASP A 60 28.59 2.79 -51.68
N GLU A 61 29.68 3.36 -51.14
CA GLU A 61 30.53 4.35 -51.84
C GLU A 61 31.77 4.75 -51.00
N GLN A 62 32.89 4.08 -51.30
CA GLN A 62 34.21 4.60 -51.68
C GLN A 62 34.79 5.90 -51.05
N SER A 63 36.01 5.82 -50.48
CA SER A 63 37.22 6.49 -51.01
C SER A 63 38.49 6.16 -50.20
N ALA A 64 39.61 6.04 -50.91
CA ALA A 64 40.90 5.49 -50.49
C ALA A 64 41.94 6.55 -50.08
N SER A 65 42.93 6.15 -49.28
CA SER A 65 44.19 6.88 -49.03
C SER A 65 45.25 6.58 -50.11
N PRO A 66 46.29 7.44 -50.24
CA PRO A 66 47.64 6.88 -50.32
C PRO A 66 48.73 7.63 -49.51
N THR A 67 49.80 6.86 -49.34
CA THR A 67 51.11 6.94 -48.66
C THR A 67 51.99 8.18 -48.93
N PRO A 68 52.94 8.55 -48.03
CA PRO A 68 53.86 9.68 -48.21
C PRO A 68 55.20 9.34 -48.92
N VAL A 69 55.85 10.40 -49.41
CA VAL A 69 57.08 10.43 -50.23
C VAL A 69 58.32 10.90 -49.44
N SER A 70 59.44 10.28 -49.80
CA SER A 70 60.90 10.49 -49.68
C SER A 70 61.59 11.67 -48.96
N THR A 71 62.72 11.26 -48.38
CA THR A 71 64.02 11.85 -47.92
C THR A 71 64.68 12.94 -48.80
N PRO A 72 65.74 13.69 -48.34
CA PRO A 72 67.12 13.15 -48.22
C PRO A 72 68.07 13.73 -47.12
N GLU A 73 69.23 13.09 -47.09
CA GLU A 73 70.41 13.10 -46.20
C GLU A 73 71.28 14.37 -46.21
N VAL A 74 72.16 14.48 -45.18
CA VAL A 74 73.47 15.15 -45.28
C VAL A 74 74.56 14.26 -44.67
N VAL A 75 75.64 14.09 -45.43
CA VAL A 75 76.85 13.29 -45.21
C VAL A 75 78.00 14.19 -44.71
N THR A 76 78.89 13.65 -43.85
CA THR A 76 80.34 13.96 -43.92
C THR A 76 81.18 12.77 -43.44
N ASP A 77 82.10 12.34 -44.32
CA ASP A 77 83.17 11.35 -44.15
C ASP A 77 84.33 11.81 -43.25
N THR A 78 85.04 10.86 -42.63
CA THR A 78 86.52 10.81 -42.70
C THR A 78 87.08 9.41 -42.40
N GLN A 79 88.16 9.07 -43.14
CA GLN A 79 88.82 7.76 -43.30
C GLN A 79 89.74 7.29 -42.15
N SER A 80 89.77 5.95 -41.98
CA SER A 80 90.89 4.98 -41.97
C SER A 80 92.25 5.27 -41.28
N GLY A 81 92.69 4.31 -40.46
CA GLY A 81 94.09 4.06 -40.09
C GLY A 81 94.25 2.78 -39.25
N ASP A 82 94.90 1.76 -39.81
CA ASP A 82 95.20 0.43 -39.24
C ASP A 82 96.14 0.44 -38.01
N GLY A 83 95.99 -0.55 -37.12
CA GLY A 83 96.96 -0.90 -36.08
C GLY A 83 96.59 -2.16 -35.29
N LEU A 84 97.46 -3.18 -35.35
CA LEU A 84 97.32 -4.57 -34.89
C LEU A 84 97.13 -4.80 -33.37
N GLU A 85 96.40 -5.91 -33.10
CA GLU A 85 96.52 -6.93 -32.04
C GLU A 85 96.29 -6.58 -30.55
N ILE A 86 95.33 -7.28 -29.91
CA ILE A 86 95.46 -8.48 -29.04
C ILE A 86 94.07 -8.71 -28.37
N GLY A 87 93.45 -9.89 -28.51
CA GLY A 87 92.21 -10.27 -27.77
C GLY A 87 92.49 -10.77 -26.33
N PRO A 88 91.49 -11.26 -25.53
CA PRO A 88 90.10 -11.60 -25.86
C PRO A 88 89.04 -11.18 -24.81
N GLU A 89 87.77 -11.53 -25.09
CA GLU A 89 86.68 -11.83 -24.14
C GLU A 89 86.18 -10.74 -23.15
N THR A 90 84.97 -10.23 -23.37
CA THR A 90 83.78 -10.64 -22.59
C THR A 90 82.50 -9.96 -23.10
N VAL A 91 81.61 -10.80 -23.63
CA VAL A 91 80.16 -10.81 -23.45
C VAL A 91 79.46 -9.45 -23.34
N ASP A 92 78.89 -9.01 -24.47
CA ASP A 92 77.61 -8.32 -24.52
C ASP A 92 76.59 -9.05 -23.62
N GLN A 93 76.24 -8.45 -22.48
CA GLN A 93 74.96 -8.73 -21.85
C GLN A 93 73.95 -7.70 -22.34
N PRO A 94 72.94 -8.08 -23.14
CA PRO A 94 71.80 -7.22 -23.35
C PRO A 94 71.14 -6.99 -21.99
N VAL A 95 70.98 -5.73 -21.61
CA VAL A 95 70.14 -5.34 -20.46
C VAL A 95 68.78 -5.97 -20.69
N ARG A 96 68.45 -7.02 -19.94
CA ARG A 96 67.15 -7.68 -20.02
C ARG A 96 66.09 -6.63 -19.77
N GLN A 97 65.30 -6.35 -20.80
CA GLN A 97 64.07 -5.60 -20.70
C GLN A 97 63.26 -6.16 -19.52
N SER A 98 62.96 -5.30 -18.55
CA SER A 98 62.27 -5.70 -17.32
C SER A 98 60.96 -6.41 -17.66
N THR A 99 60.84 -7.67 -17.23
CA THR A 99 59.62 -8.48 -17.38
C THR A 99 58.65 -8.26 -16.22
N LEU A 100 59.01 -7.43 -15.24
CA LEU A 100 58.15 -7.09 -14.10
C LEU A 100 57.30 -5.87 -14.48
N PRO A 101 55.96 -5.98 -14.57
CA PRO A 101 55.10 -4.84 -14.87
C PRO A 101 55.33 -3.69 -13.88
N ALA A 102 55.37 -2.46 -14.38
CA ALA A 102 55.53 -1.27 -13.54
C ALA A 102 54.30 -1.04 -12.63
N PRO A 103 54.49 -0.45 -11.43
CA PRO A 103 53.36 -0.02 -10.64
C PRO A 103 52.62 1.12 -11.37
N THR A 104 51.40 1.42 -10.97
CA THR A 104 50.71 2.65 -11.39
C THR A 104 50.78 3.67 -10.27
N ILE A 105 50.81 4.96 -10.61
CA ILE A 105 50.68 6.08 -9.66
C ILE A 105 49.29 6.69 -9.90
N ARG A 106 48.52 6.94 -8.82
CA ARG A 106 47.27 7.70 -8.91
C ARG A 106 47.57 9.20 -9.12
N LYS A 107 46.54 10.01 -9.36
CA LYS A 107 46.68 11.47 -9.44
C LYS A 107 47.44 12.01 -8.22
N VAL A 108 48.41 12.89 -8.48
CA VAL A 108 49.26 13.47 -7.44
C VAL A 108 48.84 14.92 -7.25
N PHE A 109 48.12 15.18 -6.16
CA PHE A 109 47.60 16.52 -5.88
C PHE A 109 48.59 17.39 -5.10
N TYR A 110 48.51 18.70 -5.29
CA TYR A 110 49.18 19.68 -4.43
C TYR A 110 48.79 19.49 -2.97
N ASP A 111 49.74 19.80 -2.08
CA ASP A 111 49.65 19.62 -0.62
C ASP A 111 49.49 18.17 -0.13
N ALA A 112 49.48 17.18 -1.03
CA ALA A 112 49.41 15.78 -0.64
C ALA A 112 50.61 15.40 0.23
N THR A 113 50.32 14.74 1.36
CA THR A 113 51.29 14.17 2.30
C THR A 113 51.46 12.65 2.10
N THR A 114 50.66 12.06 1.22
CA THR A 114 50.75 10.65 0.85
C THR A 114 50.70 10.50 -0.66
N ILE A 115 51.36 9.48 -1.17
CA ILE A 115 51.34 9.10 -2.58
C ILE A 115 50.82 7.68 -2.65
N SER A 116 49.93 7.41 -3.60
CA SER A 116 49.32 6.09 -3.75
C SER A 116 49.25 5.65 -5.20
N GLY A 117 49.03 4.35 -5.36
CA GLY A 117 49.05 3.71 -6.65
C GLY A 117 48.52 2.28 -6.59
N ALA A 118 48.65 1.56 -7.69
CA ALA A 118 48.23 0.17 -7.78
C ALA A 118 49.23 -0.68 -8.58
N ASN A 119 48.78 -1.86 -9.01
CA ASN A 119 49.53 -2.82 -9.79
C ASN A 119 50.76 -3.41 -9.09
N VAL A 120 50.69 -3.60 -7.77
CA VAL A 120 51.74 -4.33 -7.02
C VAL A 120 51.78 -5.80 -7.43
N GLN A 121 52.91 -6.24 -7.97
CA GLN A 121 53.08 -7.62 -8.43
C GLN A 121 53.32 -8.57 -7.27
N ARG A 122 52.91 -9.83 -7.45
CA ARG A 122 53.06 -10.90 -6.45
C ARG A 122 53.53 -12.19 -7.11
N LYS A 123 54.28 -12.99 -6.37
CA LYS A 123 54.75 -14.32 -6.78
C LYS A 123 54.68 -15.29 -5.62
N ARG A 124 54.37 -16.56 -5.88
CA ARG A 124 54.51 -17.62 -4.87
C ARG A 124 55.95 -18.12 -4.87
N VAL A 125 56.61 -18.06 -3.71
CA VAL A 125 57.97 -18.55 -3.51
C VAL A 125 57.97 -19.39 -2.23
N GLY A 126 58.34 -20.67 -2.33
CA GLY A 126 58.37 -21.59 -1.18
C GLY A 126 57.04 -21.73 -0.43
N GLY A 127 55.91 -21.77 -1.15
CA GLY A 127 54.57 -21.87 -0.57
C GLY A 127 54.01 -20.57 0.05
N LYS A 128 54.81 -19.51 0.16
CA LYS A 128 54.39 -18.19 0.67
C LYS A 128 54.24 -17.19 -0.47
N VAL A 129 53.27 -16.27 -0.36
CA VAL A 129 53.11 -15.17 -1.33
C VAL A 129 54.09 -14.05 -0.99
N LYS A 130 55.08 -13.82 -1.86
CA LYS A 130 55.99 -12.67 -1.80
C LYS A 130 55.45 -11.56 -2.69
N ARG A 131 55.43 -10.33 -2.17
CA ARG A 131 54.90 -9.14 -2.85
C ARG A 131 56.04 -8.18 -3.17
N SER A 132 55.81 -7.34 -4.18
CA SER A 132 56.82 -6.37 -4.62
C SER A 132 56.96 -5.24 -3.59
N THR A 133 58.18 -4.73 -3.42
CA THR A 133 58.43 -3.48 -2.71
C THR A 133 58.37 -2.34 -3.72
N VAL A 134 57.48 -1.37 -3.50
CA VAL A 134 57.35 -0.17 -4.33
C VAL A 134 58.24 0.91 -3.75
N TYR A 135 59.09 1.51 -4.58
CA TYR A 135 59.95 2.65 -4.26
C TYR A 135 59.37 3.88 -4.94
N VAL A 136 59.29 4.98 -4.21
CA VAL A 136 58.67 6.23 -4.64
C VAL A 136 59.61 7.38 -4.32
N THR A 137 59.89 8.20 -5.32
CA THR A 137 60.72 9.41 -5.20
C THR A 137 59.90 10.61 -5.63
N LEU A 138 59.80 11.61 -4.75
CA LEU A 138 59.24 12.93 -5.04
C LEU A 138 60.40 13.86 -5.38
N LYS A 139 60.34 14.53 -6.54
CA LYS A 139 61.32 15.52 -7.00
C LYS A 139 60.68 16.90 -7.10
N GLY A 140 61.43 17.92 -6.71
CA GLY A 140 61.06 19.32 -6.88
C GLY A 140 61.02 19.74 -8.34
N LYS A 141 60.48 20.93 -8.61
CA LYS A 141 60.48 21.57 -9.94
C LYS A 141 61.89 21.73 -10.54
N ASP A 142 62.90 21.86 -9.68
CA ASP A 142 64.32 21.93 -10.02
C ASP A 142 64.95 20.56 -10.32
N GLY A 143 64.19 19.47 -10.18
CA GLY A 143 64.64 18.10 -10.35
C GLY A 143 65.31 17.48 -9.12
N ASN A 144 65.48 18.24 -8.04
CA ASN A 144 66.12 17.76 -6.81
C ASN A 144 65.19 16.83 -6.02
N GLU A 145 65.73 15.77 -5.42
CA GLU A 145 64.95 14.83 -4.63
C GLU A 145 64.48 15.48 -3.31
N LYS A 146 63.15 15.52 -3.11
CA LYS A 146 62.51 16.01 -1.89
C LYS A 146 62.31 14.89 -0.87
N ALA A 147 61.98 13.70 -1.35
CA ALA A 147 61.78 12.52 -0.50
C ALA A 147 61.89 11.24 -1.32
N THR A 148 62.52 10.21 -0.75
CA THR A 148 62.50 8.84 -1.28
C THR A 148 62.01 7.90 -0.19
N VAL A 149 60.94 7.16 -0.48
CA VAL A 149 60.26 6.25 0.45
C VAL A 149 59.93 4.94 -0.25
N SER A 150 59.70 3.87 0.53
CA SER A 150 59.30 2.58 -0.05
C SER A 150 58.28 1.86 0.82
N VAL A 151 57.44 1.03 0.20
CA VAL A 151 56.45 0.20 0.90
C VAL A 151 56.36 -1.19 0.28
N THR A 152 56.26 -2.21 1.13
CA THR A 152 55.86 -3.57 0.73
C THR A 152 54.44 -3.83 1.27
N PRO A 153 53.39 -3.72 0.43
CA PRO A 153 52.02 -3.92 0.89
C PRO A 153 51.81 -5.33 1.47
N LYS A 154 51.05 -5.44 2.56
CA LYS A 154 50.75 -6.73 3.21
C LYS A 154 49.72 -7.55 2.44
N SER A 155 48.78 -6.88 1.76
CA SER A 155 47.70 -7.50 0.97
C SER A 155 47.32 -6.62 -0.24
N GLY A 156 46.46 -7.13 -1.13
CA GLY A 156 45.95 -6.37 -2.29
C GLY A 156 46.97 -6.09 -3.40
N THR A 157 46.61 -5.20 -4.34
CA THR A 157 47.49 -4.70 -5.41
C THR A 157 47.71 -3.19 -5.31
N ALA A 158 47.07 -2.52 -4.35
CA ALA A 158 47.24 -1.11 -4.05
C ALA A 158 48.43 -0.87 -3.13
N TRP A 159 49.02 0.31 -3.22
CA TRP A 159 50.10 0.75 -2.36
C TRP A 159 49.91 2.23 -1.99
N THR A 160 50.37 2.61 -0.80
CA THR A 160 50.38 3.98 -0.30
C THR A 160 51.65 4.20 0.52
N VAL A 161 52.29 5.34 0.33
CA VAL A 161 53.45 5.80 1.12
C VAL A 161 53.12 7.16 1.73
N SER A 162 53.55 7.38 2.97
CA SER A 162 53.54 8.69 3.61
C SER A 162 54.86 9.42 3.34
N LEU A 163 54.78 10.69 2.98
CA LEU A 163 55.95 11.54 2.83
C LEU A 163 56.55 11.89 4.21
N PRO A 164 57.87 11.94 4.35
CA PRO A 164 58.53 12.19 5.63
C PRO A 164 58.40 13.66 6.06
N ASN A 165 58.50 13.93 7.37
CA ASN A 165 58.83 15.24 7.96
C ASN A 165 58.07 16.46 7.39
N GLY A 166 56.75 16.35 7.22
CA GLY A 166 55.92 17.47 6.74
C GLY A 166 56.16 17.86 5.28
N VAL A 167 56.89 17.04 4.51
CA VAL A 167 57.06 17.24 3.07
C VAL A 167 55.70 17.08 2.38
N LYS A 168 55.36 18.08 1.57
CA LYS A 168 54.16 18.13 0.75
C LYS A 168 54.52 18.26 -0.72
N VAL A 169 53.65 17.74 -1.57
CA VAL A 169 53.71 17.96 -3.01
C VAL A 169 53.43 19.44 -3.31
N ALA A 170 54.29 20.06 -4.12
CA ALA A 170 54.20 21.45 -4.53
C ALA A 170 53.99 21.59 -6.06
N PRO A 171 53.56 22.77 -6.55
CA PRO A 171 53.43 23.02 -7.97
C PRO A 171 54.72 22.78 -8.75
N GLY A 172 54.65 21.95 -9.80
CA GLY A 172 55.79 21.58 -10.65
C GLY A 172 56.61 20.39 -10.13
N ASP A 173 56.24 19.79 -9.00
CA ASP A 173 56.86 18.54 -8.53
C ASP A 173 56.53 17.36 -9.46
N THR A 174 57.42 16.36 -9.46
CA THR A 174 57.21 15.09 -10.16
C THR A 174 57.42 13.91 -9.21
N VAL A 175 56.59 12.88 -9.37
CA VAL A 175 56.68 11.64 -8.60
C VAL A 175 57.08 10.51 -9.53
N THR A 176 58.15 9.80 -9.18
CA THR A 176 58.55 8.58 -9.87
C THR A 176 58.35 7.36 -8.97
N ALA A 177 57.85 6.26 -9.53
CA ALA A 177 57.74 5.00 -8.80
C ALA A 177 58.21 3.81 -9.63
N TYR A 178 58.81 2.84 -8.98
CA TYR A 178 59.12 1.52 -9.55
C TYR A 178 58.95 0.46 -8.47
N GLN A 179 58.87 -0.82 -8.85
CA GLN A 179 58.74 -1.89 -7.89
C GLN A 179 59.80 -2.97 -8.11
N THR A 180 60.22 -3.62 -7.03
CA THR A 180 61.14 -4.76 -7.10
C THR A 180 60.50 -6.02 -6.53
N LEU A 181 60.73 -7.14 -7.19
CA LEU A 181 60.29 -8.46 -6.74
C LEU A 181 61.35 -9.48 -7.09
N ASP A 182 61.86 -10.17 -6.06
CA ASP A 182 62.71 -11.34 -6.25
C ASP A 182 63.99 -11.07 -7.08
N GLY A 183 64.58 -9.89 -6.91
CA GLY A 183 65.80 -9.46 -7.62
C GLY A 183 65.55 -8.78 -8.97
N ALA A 184 64.31 -8.77 -9.49
CA ALA A 184 63.94 -8.00 -10.68
C ALA A 184 63.34 -6.64 -10.29
N ALA A 185 63.65 -5.59 -11.06
CA ALA A 185 63.07 -4.25 -10.93
C ALA A 185 62.20 -3.94 -12.14
N SER A 186 61.05 -3.32 -11.95
CA SER A 186 60.18 -2.85 -13.03
C SER A 186 60.75 -1.61 -13.73
N GLY A 187 60.13 -1.21 -14.85
CA GLY A 187 60.30 0.15 -15.36
C GLY A 187 59.85 1.22 -14.34
N VAL A 188 60.38 2.43 -14.49
CA VAL A 188 60.00 3.61 -13.70
C VAL A 188 58.79 4.29 -14.35
N VAL A 189 57.75 4.53 -13.57
CA VAL A 189 56.60 5.36 -13.97
C VAL A 189 56.73 6.75 -13.35
N THR A 190 56.23 7.76 -14.05
CA THR A 190 56.28 9.16 -13.61
C THR A 190 54.88 9.76 -13.63
N ALA A 191 54.55 10.58 -12.63
CA ALA A 191 53.34 11.39 -12.56
C ALA A 191 53.71 12.83 -12.18
N ASN A 192 53.08 13.80 -12.84
CA ASN A 192 53.26 15.22 -12.53
C ASN A 192 52.27 15.66 -11.45
N ALA A 193 52.69 16.58 -10.59
CA ALA A 193 51.80 17.19 -9.62
C ALA A 193 50.80 18.14 -10.30
N GLU A 194 49.52 18.03 -9.94
CA GLU A 194 48.42 18.86 -10.43
C GLU A 194 47.59 19.45 -9.28
N PRO A 195 46.91 20.60 -9.45
CA PRO A 195 46.02 21.12 -8.41
C PRO A 195 44.82 20.19 -8.24
N SER A 196 44.41 19.96 -7.00
CA SER A 196 43.09 19.37 -6.73
C SER A 196 41.99 20.40 -6.92
N MET A 197 40.75 19.93 -6.98
CA MET A 197 39.56 20.79 -6.95
C MET A 197 39.45 21.52 -5.62
N ALA A 198 39.74 20.86 -4.49
CA ALA A 198 39.81 21.51 -3.19
C ALA A 198 40.82 22.66 -3.18
N PHE A 199 42.00 22.46 -3.77
CA PHE A 199 43.01 23.51 -3.89
C PHE A 199 42.53 24.65 -4.80
N SER A 200 41.94 24.31 -5.95
CA SER A 200 41.48 25.28 -6.95
C SER A 200 40.28 26.12 -6.50
N ASN A 201 39.50 25.59 -5.55
CA ASN A 201 38.27 26.21 -5.05
C ASN A 201 38.40 26.75 -3.61
N LYS A 202 39.56 26.62 -2.98
CA LYS A 202 39.82 27.05 -1.60
C LYS A 202 39.40 28.49 -1.31
N ASP A 203 39.68 29.40 -2.23
CA ASP A 203 39.35 30.83 -2.09
C ASP A 203 38.01 31.21 -2.77
N LYS A 204 37.37 30.26 -3.46
CA LYS A 204 36.11 30.46 -4.18
C LYS A 204 34.90 30.01 -3.37
N ILE A 205 35.08 29.01 -2.51
CA ILE A 205 34.01 28.46 -1.69
C ILE A 205 33.51 29.50 -0.69
N LYS A 206 32.20 29.71 -0.67
CA LYS A 206 31.48 30.61 0.22
C LYS A 206 30.67 29.77 1.17
N MET A 207 30.77 30.03 2.48
CA MET A 207 29.89 29.40 3.44
C MET A 207 28.48 29.96 3.30
N PRO A 208 27.43 29.12 3.45
CA PRO A 208 26.06 29.59 3.37
C PRO A 208 25.71 30.52 4.53
N VAL A 209 24.65 31.31 4.32
CA VAL A 209 24.06 32.18 5.33
C VAL A 209 22.59 31.80 5.50
N GLY A 210 22.05 31.90 6.72
CA GLY A 210 20.62 31.67 6.97
C GLY A 210 20.36 30.77 8.17
N GLU A 211 19.11 30.34 8.32
CA GLU A 211 18.68 29.48 9.43
C GLU A 211 18.61 28.03 8.99
N ILE A 212 18.99 27.11 9.88
CA ILE A 212 18.77 25.66 9.73
C ILE A 212 18.17 25.11 11.02
N TRP A 213 17.18 24.23 10.89
CA TRP A 213 16.49 23.65 12.05
C TRP A 213 17.01 22.24 12.33
N ILE A 214 17.42 22.00 13.58
CA ILE A 214 17.98 20.73 14.04
C ILE A 214 17.12 20.15 15.17
N GLU A 215 16.78 18.86 15.07
CA GLU A 215 15.98 18.13 16.07
C GLU A 215 16.72 17.92 17.39
N HIS A 216 18.01 17.55 17.31
CA HIS A 216 18.82 17.13 18.47
C HIS A 216 20.18 17.85 18.53
N PRO A 217 20.20 19.20 18.60
CA PRO A 217 21.45 19.95 18.69
C PRO A 217 22.21 19.69 19.99
N ASP A 218 21.50 19.34 21.06
CA ASP A 218 22.07 18.96 22.36
C ASP A 218 22.93 17.68 22.32
N ALA A 219 22.63 16.79 21.37
CA ALA A 219 23.40 15.57 21.15
C ALA A 219 24.39 15.69 19.98
N ASN A 220 24.51 16.87 19.35
CA ASN A 220 25.27 17.07 18.11
C ASN A 220 24.85 16.11 16.98
N LEU A 221 23.57 15.73 16.96
CA LEU A 221 23.04 14.79 15.97
C LEU A 221 22.35 15.57 14.86
N VAL A 222 22.81 15.31 13.63
CA VAL A 222 22.21 15.84 12.40
C VAL A 222 21.66 14.66 11.60
N ASN A 223 20.36 14.63 11.40
CA ASN A 223 19.70 13.58 10.62
C ASN A 223 19.87 13.83 9.11
N ASN A 224 19.52 12.84 8.29
CA ASN A 224 19.70 12.91 6.84
C ASN A 224 18.92 14.06 6.16
N ASP A 225 17.75 14.42 6.67
CA ASP A 225 16.95 15.52 6.11
C ASP A 225 17.63 16.86 6.38
N GLU A 226 18.17 17.04 7.58
CA GLU A 226 18.95 18.20 7.98
C GLU A 226 20.27 18.28 7.21
N GLN A 227 20.94 17.14 6.96
CA GLN A 227 22.11 17.07 6.07
C GLN A 227 21.77 17.54 4.66
N ALA A 228 20.63 17.08 4.10
CA ALA A 228 20.21 17.45 2.75
C ALA A 228 19.88 18.94 2.65
N GLU A 229 19.22 19.52 3.66
CA GLU A 229 18.95 20.96 3.75
C GLU A 229 20.25 21.78 3.80
N ALA A 230 21.21 21.37 4.64
CA ALA A 230 22.53 22.00 4.72
C ALA A 230 23.29 21.94 3.38
N ILE A 231 23.27 20.79 2.70
CA ILE A 231 23.91 20.62 1.38
C ILE A 231 23.24 21.52 0.33
N GLU A 232 21.91 21.65 0.35
CA GLU A 232 21.17 22.58 -0.52
C GLU A 232 21.54 24.04 -0.24
N MET A 233 21.69 24.45 1.02
CA MET A 233 22.17 25.78 1.40
C MET A 233 23.58 26.04 0.84
N LEU A 234 24.50 25.08 1.00
CA LEU A 234 25.87 25.18 0.48
C LEU A 234 25.89 25.30 -1.05
N LYS A 235 25.08 24.50 -1.77
CA LYS A 235 24.97 24.58 -3.24
C LYS A 235 24.48 25.95 -3.69
N LYS A 236 23.44 26.49 -3.03
CA LYS A 236 22.88 27.82 -3.36
C LYS A 236 23.87 28.95 -3.12
N ALA A 237 24.72 28.83 -2.10
CA ALA A 237 25.78 29.79 -1.83
C ALA A 237 26.93 29.73 -2.88
N ASN A 238 27.05 28.61 -3.61
CA ASN A 238 28.18 28.30 -4.49
C ASN A 238 27.75 27.83 -5.89
N PRO A 239 26.92 28.59 -6.65
CA PRO A 239 26.41 28.12 -7.94
C PRO A 239 27.52 27.83 -8.96
N ASP A 240 28.61 28.60 -8.93
CA ASP A 240 29.70 28.52 -9.92
C ASP A 240 30.58 27.27 -9.76
N ILE A 241 30.65 26.71 -8.55
CA ILE A 241 31.49 25.54 -8.23
C ILE A 241 30.67 24.34 -7.74
N ALA A 242 29.33 24.42 -7.76
CA ALA A 242 28.46 23.35 -7.28
C ALA A 242 28.66 22.03 -8.03
N ASN A 243 29.00 22.10 -9.32
CA ASN A 243 29.29 20.91 -10.14
C ASN A 243 30.59 20.22 -9.76
N ASP A 244 31.47 20.90 -9.02
CA ASP A 244 32.73 20.34 -8.53
C ASP A 244 32.54 19.50 -7.26
N PHE A 245 31.37 19.60 -6.62
CA PHE A 245 31.06 18.92 -5.38
C PHE A 245 30.61 17.48 -5.58
N ASN A 246 31.09 16.60 -4.71
CA ASN A 246 30.54 15.26 -4.52
C ASN A 246 29.51 15.30 -3.37
N LEU A 247 28.26 15.62 -3.72
CA LEU A 247 27.18 15.91 -2.76
C LEU A 247 26.97 14.78 -1.74
N ASP A 248 27.05 13.52 -2.17
CA ASP A 248 26.82 12.33 -1.31
C ASP A 248 27.90 12.15 -0.23
N LYS A 249 29.03 12.84 -0.36
CA LYS A 249 30.18 12.75 0.56
C LYS A 249 30.42 14.03 1.34
N ILE A 250 29.59 15.05 1.15
CA ILE A 250 29.64 16.25 2.00
C ILE A 250 29.11 15.89 3.38
N LYS A 251 29.76 16.40 4.41
CA LYS A 251 29.30 16.26 5.79
C LYS A 251 29.01 17.62 6.38
N PHE A 252 27.80 17.79 6.88
CA PHE A 252 27.45 18.87 7.78
C PHE A 252 27.55 18.37 9.22
N SER A 253 28.08 19.19 10.12
CA SER A 253 28.17 18.87 11.54
C SER A 253 28.02 20.13 12.36
N ILE A 254 27.61 19.97 13.62
CA ILE A 254 27.36 21.06 14.54
C ILE A 254 28.11 20.83 15.84
N ASP A 255 28.36 21.91 16.57
CA ASP A 255 28.71 21.88 17.98
C ASP A 255 27.68 22.74 18.73
N TYR A 256 26.72 22.03 19.32
CA TYR A 256 25.50 22.57 19.88
C TYR A 256 24.80 23.52 18.88
N THR A 257 24.26 24.64 19.36
CA THR A 257 23.67 25.69 18.52
C THR A 257 24.66 26.78 18.10
N ASP A 258 25.91 26.70 18.56
CA ASP A 258 26.86 27.82 18.47
C ASP A 258 27.73 27.76 17.21
N HIS A 259 28.06 26.55 16.74
CA HIS A 259 28.94 26.38 15.59
C HIS A 259 28.40 25.36 14.59
N ALA A 260 28.48 25.72 13.31
CA ALA A 260 28.15 24.88 12.17
C ALA A 260 29.38 24.66 11.30
N TYR A 261 29.54 23.46 10.75
CA TYR A 261 30.72 23.10 9.97
C TYR A 261 30.38 22.28 8.74
N TYR A 262 31.11 22.53 7.65
CA TYR A 262 31.07 21.75 6.42
C TYR A 262 32.42 21.07 6.17
N GLU A 263 32.38 19.80 5.81
CA GLU A 263 33.50 19.09 5.17
C GLU A 263 33.08 18.75 3.75
N VAL A 264 33.57 19.53 2.78
CA VAL A 264 33.20 19.40 1.38
C VAL A 264 34.13 18.43 0.69
N THR A 265 33.56 17.37 0.14
CA THR A 265 34.26 16.45 -0.76
C THR A 265 34.00 16.87 -2.19
N TYR A 266 35.04 16.94 -3.01
CA TYR A 266 34.96 17.28 -4.43
C TYR A 266 34.92 16.02 -5.31
N THR A 267 34.54 16.15 -6.57
CA THR A 267 34.40 15.02 -7.52
C THR A 267 35.71 14.27 -7.79
N ASP A 268 36.87 14.95 -7.65
CA ASP A 268 38.20 14.34 -7.73
C ASP A 268 38.62 13.58 -6.46
N GLY A 269 37.75 13.57 -5.43
CA GLY A 269 37.98 12.92 -4.14
C GLY A 269 38.79 13.74 -3.14
N SER A 270 39.24 14.95 -3.50
CA SER A 270 39.86 15.87 -2.55
C SER A 270 38.82 16.44 -1.58
N THR A 271 39.26 16.90 -0.39
CA THR A 271 38.36 17.48 0.62
C THR A 271 38.84 18.85 1.06
N SER A 272 37.90 19.72 1.46
CA SER A 272 38.21 21.05 2.00
C SER A 272 38.77 21.01 3.42
N GLY A 273 38.69 19.85 4.10
CA GLY A 273 38.74 19.78 5.55
C GLY A 273 37.51 20.43 6.20
N LYS A 274 37.52 20.51 7.53
CA LYS A 274 36.43 21.11 8.32
C LYS A 274 36.50 22.63 8.22
N ILE A 275 35.51 23.25 7.57
CA ILE A 275 35.34 24.70 7.46
C ILE A 275 34.16 25.12 8.34
N GLU A 276 34.35 26.16 9.14
CA GLU A 276 33.29 26.76 9.94
C GLU A 276 32.39 27.68 9.09
N ALA A 277 31.08 27.58 9.29
CA ALA A 277 30.07 28.42 8.65
C ALA A 277 29.41 29.33 9.71
N PRO A 278 30.04 30.47 10.06
CA PRO A 278 29.63 31.30 11.19
C PRO A 278 28.28 31.99 11.01
N ASP A 279 27.84 32.16 9.76
CA ASP A 279 26.60 32.85 9.41
C ASP A 279 25.40 31.89 9.26
N VAL A 280 25.57 30.61 9.59
CA VAL A 280 24.49 29.63 9.70
C VAL A 280 23.96 29.62 11.12
N ILE A 281 22.71 30.04 11.29
CA ILE A 281 22.01 30.10 12.57
C ILE A 281 21.30 28.77 12.81
N ILE A 282 21.71 28.05 13.84
CA ILE A 282 21.07 26.79 14.24
C ILE A 282 19.85 27.09 15.11
N LYS A 283 18.67 26.60 14.70
CA LYS A 283 17.43 26.64 15.48
C LYS A 283 17.08 25.24 15.96
N GLN A 284 16.67 25.12 17.22
CA GLN A 284 16.18 23.85 17.73
C GLN A 284 14.72 23.63 17.34
N VAL A 285 14.40 22.48 16.75
CA VAL A 285 13.02 22.07 16.50
C VAL A 285 12.30 21.86 17.84
N THR A 286 11.14 22.49 17.99
CA THR A 286 10.31 22.38 19.21
C THR A 286 8.86 22.00 18.93
N GLU A 287 8.39 22.23 17.71
CA GLU A 287 7.03 21.90 17.30
C GLU A 287 6.94 20.49 16.72
N THR A 288 5.75 19.89 16.80
CA THR A 288 5.42 18.60 16.19
C THR A 288 4.47 18.81 15.01
N SER A 289 4.61 17.97 14.00
CA SER A 289 3.76 17.98 12.81
C SER A 289 2.29 17.78 13.16
N VAL A 290 1.39 18.32 12.34
CA VAL A 290 -0.05 18.09 12.49
C VAL A 290 -0.40 16.61 12.39
N ALA A 291 -1.14 16.09 13.37
CA ALA A 291 -1.52 14.69 13.40
C ALA A 291 -2.46 14.31 12.24
N PRO A 292 -2.17 13.21 11.52
CA PRO A 292 -3.08 12.68 10.53
C PRO A 292 -4.34 12.09 11.17
N ILE A 293 -5.50 12.28 10.54
CA ILE A 293 -6.76 11.65 10.91
C ILE A 293 -7.12 10.65 9.81
N ILE A 294 -7.07 9.36 10.13
CA ILE A 294 -7.39 8.27 9.21
C ILE A 294 -8.89 7.96 9.35
N GLY A 295 -9.62 7.99 8.23
CA GLY A 295 -11.03 7.59 8.19
C GLY A 295 -11.20 6.07 8.32
N LYS A 296 -12.45 5.59 8.21
CA LYS A 296 -12.72 4.16 8.06
C LYS A 296 -12.08 3.69 6.75
N VAL A 297 -11.21 2.68 6.80
CA VAL A 297 -10.55 2.08 5.64
C VAL A 297 -11.04 0.65 5.47
N GLN A 298 -11.53 0.32 4.29
CA GLN A 298 -12.01 -1.01 3.95
C GLN A 298 -10.87 -1.86 3.39
N VAL A 299 -10.91 -3.18 3.63
CA VAL A 299 -9.92 -4.15 3.11
C VAL A 299 -9.84 -4.21 1.58
N THR A 300 -10.81 -3.64 0.86
CA THR A 300 -10.84 -3.57 -0.60
C THR A 300 -10.51 -2.19 -1.16
N ASP A 301 -10.27 -1.19 -0.30
CA ASP A 301 -9.98 0.16 -0.73
C ASP A 301 -8.70 0.21 -1.59
N GLY A 302 -8.80 0.87 -2.74
CA GLY A 302 -7.64 1.12 -3.61
C GLY A 302 -6.74 2.26 -3.14
N GLN A 303 -7.13 2.98 -2.08
CA GLN A 303 -6.44 4.15 -1.57
C GLN A 303 -6.83 4.43 -0.11
N ILE A 304 -5.90 4.98 0.67
CA ILE A 304 -6.18 5.48 2.01
C ILE A 304 -6.34 7.00 1.93
N ILE A 305 -7.44 7.51 2.49
CA ILE A 305 -7.68 8.96 2.57
C ILE A 305 -7.41 9.41 4.01
N VAL A 306 -6.49 10.35 4.13
CA VAL A 306 -6.10 10.98 5.39
C VAL A 306 -6.54 12.43 5.38
N THR A 307 -7.07 12.90 6.51
CA THR A 307 -7.50 14.29 6.69
C THR A 307 -6.68 14.98 7.78
N PHE A 308 -6.55 16.30 7.67
CA PHE A 308 -5.80 17.14 8.60
C PHE A 308 -6.68 18.27 9.13
N ALA A 309 -6.39 18.72 10.36
CA ALA A 309 -7.12 19.86 10.95
C ALA A 309 -6.89 21.17 10.18
N LYS A 310 -5.71 21.31 9.55
CA LYS A 310 -5.26 22.48 8.79
C LYS A 310 -4.73 22.02 7.42
N GLU A 311 -4.54 22.96 6.51
CA GLU A 311 -3.92 22.66 5.21
C GLU A 311 -2.50 22.16 5.39
N VAL A 312 -2.10 21.23 4.53
CA VAL A 312 -0.77 20.61 4.54
C VAL A 312 0.27 21.66 4.12
N ALA A 313 1.30 21.86 4.93
CA ALA A 313 2.39 22.76 4.60
C ALA A 313 3.17 22.26 3.37
N GLN A 314 3.62 23.19 2.52
CA GLN A 314 4.46 22.85 1.37
C GLN A 314 5.76 22.18 1.84
N GLY A 315 6.17 21.10 1.16
CA GLY A 315 7.36 20.34 1.54
C GLY A 315 7.13 19.28 2.63
N THR A 316 5.88 19.08 3.08
CA THR A 316 5.54 17.97 3.99
C THR A 316 5.79 16.62 3.33
N LYS A 317 6.44 15.73 4.07
CA LYS A 317 6.73 14.34 3.68
C LYS A 317 5.76 13.36 4.34
N PHE A 318 5.46 12.28 3.63
CA PHE A 318 4.44 11.29 4.00
C PHE A 318 4.93 9.87 3.79
N SER A 319 4.68 9.01 4.77
CA SER A 319 5.02 7.59 4.69
C SER A 319 3.84 6.71 5.11
N PHE A 320 3.54 5.69 4.31
CA PHE A 320 2.62 4.62 4.64
C PHE A 320 3.39 3.41 5.21
N VAL A 321 3.12 3.11 6.47
CA VAL A 321 3.67 1.95 7.18
C VAL A 321 2.66 0.81 7.04
N LYS A 322 2.98 -0.19 6.21
CA LYS A 322 2.07 -1.29 5.87
C LYS A 322 1.73 -2.19 7.07
N GLN A 323 2.71 -2.43 7.92
CA GLN A 323 2.61 -3.28 9.10
C GLN A 323 3.68 -2.85 10.11
N PHE A 324 3.41 -3.09 11.38
CA PHE A 324 4.37 -2.87 12.46
C PHE A 324 5.14 -4.15 12.79
N THR A 325 6.42 -4.02 13.08
CA THR A 325 7.25 -5.11 13.61
C THR A 325 7.74 -4.79 15.02
N ASP A 326 8.11 -5.79 15.81
CA ASP A 326 8.86 -5.63 17.07
C ASP A 326 8.26 -4.63 18.10
N GLY A 327 6.94 -4.47 18.12
CA GLY A 327 6.23 -3.60 19.07
C GLY A 327 6.30 -2.10 18.74
N GLU A 328 6.67 -1.74 17.50
CA GLU A 328 6.67 -0.36 16.99
C GLU A 328 5.31 0.35 17.17
N ASP A 329 4.22 -0.42 17.09
CA ASP A 329 2.84 0.03 17.20
C ASP A 329 2.52 0.72 18.54
N ARG A 330 3.25 0.39 19.61
CA ARG A 330 2.99 0.87 20.98
C ARG A 330 3.25 2.36 21.14
N ASN A 331 4.21 2.89 20.38
CA ASN A 331 4.60 4.30 20.41
C ASN A 331 4.23 5.03 19.11
N PHE A 332 3.31 4.48 18.32
CA PHE A 332 2.88 5.04 17.05
C PHE A 332 1.57 5.82 17.23
N SER A 333 1.68 7.01 17.80
CA SER A 333 0.57 7.94 18.03
C SER A 333 1.04 9.39 17.91
N GLN A 334 0.11 10.35 17.94
CA GLN A 334 0.40 11.79 17.78
C GLN A 334 1.58 12.28 18.64
N ASN A 335 1.70 11.79 19.88
CA ASN A 335 2.76 12.20 20.83
C ASN A 335 3.82 11.11 21.03
N GLY A 336 3.77 10.04 20.25
CA GLY A 336 4.72 8.95 20.32
C GLY A 336 6.00 9.23 19.54
N SER A 337 6.93 8.29 19.53
CA SER A 337 8.18 8.44 18.79
C SER A 337 7.97 8.43 17.27
N CYS A 338 6.90 7.78 16.79
CA CYS A 338 6.59 7.58 15.37
C CYS A 338 7.77 7.01 14.57
N ILE A 339 8.62 6.23 15.23
CA ILE A 339 9.79 5.55 14.63
C ILE A 339 9.35 4.15 14.22
N VAL A 340 9.72 3.75 13.01
CA VAL A 340 9.65 2.36 12.56
C VAL A 340 11.03 1.97 12.01
N ASP A 341 11.50 0.76 12.35
CA ASP A 341 12.89 0.30 12.14
C ASP A 341 13.26 0.22 10.66
N LYS A 342 12.25 0.19 9.78
CA LYS A 342 12.42 0.11 8.32
C LYS A 342 12.20 1.44 7.59
N SER A 343 11.74 2.51 8.25
CA SER A 343 11.63 3.82 7.61
C SER A 343 12.99 4.52 7.65
N ASN A 344 13.87 4.20 6.71
CA ASN A 344 14.97 5.13 6.44
C ASN A 344 14.37 6.46 5.92
N SER A 345 14.97 7.60 6.25
CA SER A 345 14.39 8.91 5.88
C SER A 345 14.28 9.14 4.36
N GLN A 346 14.99 8.35 3.56
CA GLN A 346 14.90 8.35 2.09
C GLN A 346 13.56 7.76 1.60
N GLU A 347 12.93 6.89 2.38
CA GLU A 347 11.62 6.27 2.10
C GLU A 347 10.41 7.09 2.60
N MET A 348 10.63 8.23 3.29
CA MET A 348 9.54 9.05 3.81
C MET A 348 8.83 9.92 2.77
N SER A 349 9.29 9.95 1.52
CA SER A 349 8.68 10.77 0.46
C SER A 349 7.91 9.88 -0.51
N GLN A 350 6.83 9.26 -0.04
CA GLN A 350 5.95 8.49 -0.91
C GLN A 350 5.14 9.44 -1.81
N ALA A 351 4.91 9.02 -3.06
CA ALA A 351 3.99 9.73 -3.95
C ALA A 351 2.56 9.68 -3.38
N VAL A 352 2.00 10.85 -3.09
CA VAL A 352 0.65 11.05 -2.58
C VAL A 352 -0.04 12.18 -3.35
N ILE A 353 -1.36 12.22 -3.32
CA ILE A 353 -2.15 13.33 -3.87
C ILE A 353 -2.57 14.22 -2.71
N VAL A 354 -2.23 15.50 -2.75
CA VAL A 354 -2.59 16.49 -1.73
C VAL A 354 -3.66 17.43 -2.27
N ASP A 355 -4.79 17.52 -1.58
CA ASP A 355 -5.92 18.41 -1.87
C ASP A 355 -6.32 19.17 -0.60
N GLY A 356 -5.66 20.31 -0.36
CA GLY A 356 -5.85 21.16 0.81
C GLY A 356 -5.57 20.43 2.13
N LYS A 357 -6.64 19.99 2.80
CA LYS A 357 -6.59 19.24 4.07
C LYS A 357 -6.63 17.72 3.89
N LYS A 358 -6.73 17.23 2.66
CA LYS A 358 -6.84 15.81 2.34
C LYS A 358 -5.56 15.33 1.68
N VAL A 359 -5.10 14.15 2.07
CA VAL A 359 -3.98 13.46 1.44
C VAL A 359 -4.42 12.05 1.11
N THR A 360 -4.23 11.65 -0.14
CA THR A 360 -4.59 10.32 -0.64
C THR A 360 -3.34 9.50 -0.91
N PHE A 361 -3.26 8.36 -0.24
CA PHE A 361 -2.20 7.37 -0.37
C PHE A 361 -2.68 6.26 -1.31
N PRO A 362 -2.04 6.04 -2.47
CA PRO A 362 -2.40 4.94 -3.35
C PRO A 362 -1.99 3.59 -2.74
N ILE A 363 -2.89 2.61 -2.78
CA ILE A 363 -2.55 1.23 -2.43
C ILE A 363 -2.04 0.52 -3.67
N THR A 364 -0.79 0.07 -3.61
CA THR A 364 -0.12 -0.57 -4.76
C THR A 364 -0.42 -2.06 -4.79
N ASP A 365 -0.27 -2.74 -3.65
CA ASP A 365 -0.64 -4.14 -3.51
C ASP A 365 -2.01 -4.23 -2.82
N LYS A 366 -3.07 -4.22 -3.62
CA LYS A 366 -4.46 -4.32 -3.14
C LYS A 366 -4.76 -5.64 -2.41
N VAL A 367 -3.88 -6.64 -2.51
CA VAL A 367 -4.04 -7.91 -1.81
C VAL A 367 -3.33 -7.88 -0.46
N ASN A 368 -2.11 -7.34 -0.39
CA ASN A 368 -1.30 -7.47 0.81
C ASN A 368 -1.18 -6.22 1.69
N ASP A 369 -1.46 -5.03 1.17
CA ASP A 369 -1.23 -3.79 1.91
C ASP A 369 -2.34 -3.50 2.94
N LEU A 370 -3.56 -3.98 2.69
CA LEU A 370 -4.71 -3.86 3.61
C LEU A 370 -5.21 -5.25 4.00
N LYS A 371 -4.81 -5.71 5.19
CA LYS A 371 -5.21 -7.01 5.74
C LYS A 371 -5.98 -6.82 7.04
N LEU A 372 -7.07 -7.57 7.20
CA LEU A 372 -7.83 -7.61 8.45
C LEU A 372 -6.93 -8.12 9.59
N GLY A 373 -7.09 -7.59 10.81
CA GLY A 373 -6.25 -7.96 11.95
C GLY A 373 -4.84 -7.36 11.94
N THR A 374 -4.49 -6.57 10.91
CA THR A 374 -3.16 -5.96 10.76
C THR A 374 -3.27 -4.44 10.80
N GLU A 375 -2.71 -3.83 11.85
CA GLU A 375 -2.60 -2.37 11.94
C GLU A 375 -1.62 -1.82 10.90
N PHE A 376 -1.99 -0.70 10.28
CA PHE A 376 -1.12 0.10 9.42
C PHE A 376 -0.97 1.51 10.00
N GLY A 377 0.05 2.23 9.54
CA GLY A 377 0.39 3.57 10.03
C GLY A 377 0.56 4.60 8.93
N ILE A 378 0.32 5.86 9.27
CA ILE A 378 0.68 7.02 8.46
C ILE A 378 1.61 7.90 9.27
N VAL A 379 2.78 8.20 8.73
CA VAL A 379 3.75 9.16 9.29
C VAL A 379 3.72 10.44 8.47
N VAL A 380 3.75 11.57 9.17
CA VAL A 380 3.73 12.92 8.59
C VAL A 380 4.89 13.71 9.17
N LYS A 381 5.64 14.37 8.29
CA LYS A 381 6.80 15.20 8.65
C LYS A 381 6.71 16.52 7.91
N GLU A 382 6.18 17.54 8.60
CA GLU A 382 6.23 18.92 8.13
C GLU A 382 7.67 19.45 8.22
N PRO A 383 8.06 20.42 7.36
CA PRO A 383 9.35 21.09 7.48
C PRO A 383 9.55 21.69 8.87
N HIS A 384 10.76 21.53 9.42
CA HIS A 384 11.19 22.15 10.69
C HIS A 384 10.36 21.76 11.93
N LYS A 385 9.63 20.63 11.88
CA LYS A 385 8.87 20.08 13.02
C LYS A 385 9.19 18.60 13.25
N PHE A 386 9.05 18.09 14.47
CA PHE A 386 9.09 16.65 14.72
C PHE A 386 7.98 15.92 13.96
N ARG A 387 8.20 14.65 13.63
CA ARG A 387 7.18 13.82 12.97
C ARG A 387 5.97 13.58 13.87
N SER A 388 4.82 13.34 13.23
CA SER A 388 3.61 12.86 13.89
C SER A 388 3.06 11.66 13.13
N CYS A 389 2.19 10.88 13.77
CA CYS A 389 1.66 9.68 13.16
C CYS A 389 0.30 9.27 13.73
N ALA A 390 -0.42 8.46 12.96
CA ALA A 390 -1.62 7.77 13.40
C ALA A 390 -1.66 6.38 12.78
N LYS A 391 -2.24 5.42 13.51
CA LYS A 391 -2.48 4.07 13.01
C LYS A 391 -3.96 3.77 12.93
N SER A 392 -4.31 2.79 12.11
CA SER A 392 -5.67 2.29 11.97
C SER A 392 -5.61 0.82 11.56
N GLU A 393 -6.76 0.18 11.58
CA GLU A 393 -6.93 -1.20 11.15
C GLU A 393 -7.99 -1.24 10.03
N PRO A 394 -7.75 -1.98 8.93
CA PRO A 394 -8.73 -2.18 7.89
C PRO A 394 -9.95 -2.94 8.43
N VAL A 395 -11.13 -2.61 7.92
CA VAL A 395 -12.38 -3.30 8.26
C VAL A 395 -12.99 -3.97 7.03
N ILE A 396 -13.89 -4.93 7.26
CA ILE A 396 -14.63 -5.61 6.19
C ILE A 396 -15.43 -4.59 5.36
N THR A 397 -15.46 -4.83 4.06
CA THR A 397 -16.23 -4.05 3.09
C THR A 397 -17.70 -4.43 3.23
N THR A 398 -18.56 -3.46 3.49
CA THR A 398 -20.01 -3.66 3.46
C THR A 398 -20.45 -3.74 1.99
N PRO A 399 -21.15 -4.80 1.56
CA PRO A 399 -21.57 -4.94 0.17
C PRO A 399 -22.68 -3.93 -0.19
N ASP A 400 -22.98 -3.83 -1.48
CA ASP A 400 -24.22 -3.20 -1.92
C ASP A 400 -25.44 -3.96 -1.38
N LYS A 401 -26.52 -3.21 -1.09
CA LYS A 401 -27.76 -3.78 -0.57
C LYS A 401 -28.41 -4.74 -1.57
N VAL A 402 -28.81 -5.91 -1.08
CA VAL A 402 -29.56 -6.92 -1.83
C VAL A 402 -31.05 -6.59 -1.78
N ALA A 403 -31.69 -6.58 -2.95
CA ALA A 403 -33.12 -6.39 -3.06
C ALA A 403 -33.88 -7.60 -2.53
N VAL A 404 -34.72 -7.41 -1.52
CA VAL A 404 -35.53 -8.48 -0.89
C VAL A 404 -36.96 -7.99 -0.71
N ARG A 405 -37.92 -8.90 -0.89
CA ARG A 405 -39.36 -8.59 -0.80
C ARG A 405 -39.80 -8.26 0.61
N ASP A 406 -39.25 -8.95 1.59
CA ASP A 406 -39.55 -8.70 3.00
C ASP A 406 -38.23 -8.60 3.78
N PRO A 407 -37.73 -7.38 4.02
CA PRO A 407 -36.54 -7.15 4.81
C PRO A 407 -36.62 -7.62 6.27
N HIS A 408 -37.82 -7.81 6.82
CA HIS A 408 -38.04 -8.24 8.20
C HIS A 408 -38.06 -9.77 8.31
N LYS A 409 -38.20 -10.50 7.19
CA LYS A 409 -38.32 -11.97 7.18
C LYS A 409 -37.65 -12.61 5.95
N LEU A 410 -36.33 -12.67 6.00
CA LEU A 410 -35.49 -13.20 4.92
C LEU A 410 -35.71 -14.70 4.65
N THR A 411 -35.77 -15.06 3.36
CA THR A 411 -35.72 -16.45 2.90
C THR A 411 -34.29 -17.01 2.89
N ASP A 412 -34.17 -18.33 2.73
CA ASP A 412 -32.86 -18.95 2.51
C ASP A 412 -32.21 -18.48 1.19
N ALA A 413 -33.01 -18.18 0.17
CA ALA A 413 -32.50 -17.62 -1.08
C ALA A 413 -31.98 -16.19 -0.90
N ASP A 414 -32.66 -15.36 -0.09
CA ASP A 414 -32.19 -14.01 0.26
C ASP A 414 -30.88 -14.08 1.04
N LYS A 415 -30.79 -14.98 2.03
CA LYS A 415 -29.57 -15.20 2.82
C LYS A 415 -28.41 -15.65 1.93
N GLN A 416 -28.64 -16.57 0.99
CA GLN A 416 -27.62 -17.00 0.02
C GLN A 416 -27.16 -15.84 -0.88
N ALA A 417 -28.09 -14.99 -1.34
CA ALA A 417 -27.74 -13.81 -2.14
C ALA A 417 -26.92 -12.79 -1.34
N ILE A 418 -27.27 -12.56 -0.07
CA ILE A 418 -26.54 -11.67 0.84
C ILE A 418 -25.16 -12.23 1.18
N ASP A 419 -25.03 -13.52 1.50
CA ASP A 419 -23.75 -14.19 1.70
C ASP A 419 -22.85 -13.98 0.47
N LYS A 420 -23.38 -14.28 -0.72
CA LYS A 420 -22.64 -14.08 -1.98
C LYS A 420 -22.20 -12.63 -2.15
N ALA A 421 -23.08 -11.66 -1.91
CA ALA A 421 -22.75 -10.23 -2.02
C ALA A 421 -21.63 -9.84 -1.04
N ILE A 422 -21.65 -10.32 0.20
CA ILE A 422 -20.58 -10.09 1.19
C ILE A 422 -19.25 -10.67 0.70
N ARG A 423 -19.25 -11.90 0.19
CA ARG A 423 -18.03 -12.55 -0.32
C ARG A 423 -17.47 -11.83 -1.54
N ASP A 424 -18.32 -11.48 -2.50
CA ASP A 424 -17.93 -10.74 -3.71
C ASP A 424 -17.32 -9.37 -3.34
N ALA A 425 -17.98 -8.62 -2.46
CA ALA A 425 -17.52 -7.30 -2.01
C ALA A 425 -16.20 -7.35 -1.23
N ASN A 426 -15.83 -8.51 -0.70
CA ASN A 426 -14.59 -8.73 0.04
C ASN A 426 -13.61 -9.63 -0.71
N THR A 427 -13.71 -9.71 -2.04
CA THR A 427 -12.76 -10.46 -2.86
C THR A 427 -11.96 -9.51 -3.75
N VAL A 428 -10.63 -9.58 -3.66
CA VAL A 428 -9.73 -8.76 -4.49
C VAL A 428 -8.81 -9.70 -5.27
N ASN A 429 -8.81 -9.59 -6.60
CA ASN A 429 -8.03 -10.44 -7.49
C ASN A 429 -8.23 -11.95 -7.23
N GLY A 430 -9.45 -12.37 -6.92
CA GLY A 430 -9.79 -13.76 -6.60
C GLY A 430 -9.35 -14.22 -5.20
N VAL A 431 -8.77 -13.32 -4.38
CA VAL A 431 -8.36 -13.60 -3.01
C VAL A 431 -9.37 -12.98 -2.06
N SER A 432 -9.97 -13.81 -1.21
CA SER A 432 -10.86 -13.38 -0.13
C SER A 432 -10.11 -12.49 0.88
N LYS A 433 -10.80 -11.45 1.35
CA LYS A 433 -10.40 -10.52 2.41
C LYS A 433 -11.20 -10.73 3.69
N LEU A 434 -12.09 -11.72 3.70
CA LEU A 434 -12.78 -12.16 4.90
C LEU A 434 -11.78 -12.87 5.83
N PRO A 435 -12.12 -13.01 7.12
CA PRO A 435 -11.27 -13.73 8.07
C PRO A 435 -11.33 -15.24 7.81
N ASP A 436 -10.72 -15.71 6.72
CA ASP A 436 -10.66 -17.14 6.40
C ASP A 436 -9.70 -17.90 7.35
N GLY A 437 -9.82 -19.23 7.37
CA GLY A 437 -8.93 -20.10 8.13
C GLY A 437 -7.45 -19.89 7.75
N THR A 438 -6.55 -20.07 8.72
CA THR A 438 -5.10 -20.02 8.47
C THR A 438 -4.40 -21.23 9.11
N GLY A 439 -3.31 -21.70 8.50
CA GLY A 439 -2.54 -22.83 9.03
C GLY A 439 -3.22 -24.18 8.78
N PHE A 440 -3.58 -24.90 9.85
CA PHE A 440 -4.26 -26.20 9.75
C PHE A 440 -5.75 -26.08 9.37
N LEU A 441 -6.33 -24.89 9.52
CA LEU A 441 -7.66 -24.56 9.04
C LEU A 441 -7.51 -23.72 7.78
N THR A 442 -8.22 -24.07 6.71
CA THR A 442 -8.17 -23.32 5.44
C THR A 442 -9.55 -23.01 4.89
N ASP A 443 -10.59 -23.34 5.65
CA ASP A 443 -11.98 -23.10 5.30
C ASP A 443 -12.28 -21.60 5.17
N PRO A 444 -13.24 -21.21 4.31
CA PRO A 444 -13.70 -19.83 4.23
C PRO A 444 -14.35 -19.37 5.54
N ALA A 445 -14.39 -18.05 5.74
CA ALA A 445 -15.14 -17.44 6.83
C ALA A 445 -16.60 -17.91 6.86
N PHE A 446 -17.11 -18.19 8.07
CA PHE A 446 -18.51 -18.50 8.30
C PHE A 446 -19.33 -17.21 8.32
N ILE A 447 -20.50 -17.26 7.69
CA ILE A 447 -21.46 -16.16 7.64
C ILE A 447 -22.77 -16.69 8.21
N GLU A 448 -23.14 -16.19 9.38
CA GLU A 448 -24.36 -16.60 10.09
C GLU A 448 -25.39 -15.47 10.09
N PHE A 449 -26.67 -15.85 9.98
CA PHE A 449 -27.80 -14.93 10.03
C PHE A 449 -28.59 -15.17 11.31
N ASP A 450 -28.85 -14.11 12.07
CA ASP A 450 -29.80 -14.18 13.18
C ASP A 450 -31.25 -14.09 12.69
N LYS A 451 -32.20 -14.18 13.64
CA LYS A 451 -33.64 -14.11 13.36
C LYS A 451 -34.10 -12.78 12.74
N ASP A 452 -33.33 -11.70 12.94
CA ASP A 452 -33.63 -10.36 12.44
C ASP A 452 -32.86 -10.08 11.13
N GLY A 453 -32.14 -11.08 10.61
CA GLY A 453 -31.35 -10.99 9.39
C GLY A 453 -29.99 -10.31 9.56
N ASN A 454 -29.56 -10.00 10.78
CA ASN A 454 -28.21 -9.46 10.99
C ASN A 454 -27.18 -10.55 10.75
N VAL A 455 -26.05 -10.15 10.17
CA VAL A 455 -24.97 -11.06 9.81
C VAL A 455 -23.86 -11.02 10.84
N THR A 456 -23.36 -12.20 11.22
CA THR A 456 -22.10 -12.38 11.95
C THR A 456 -21.10 -13.12 11.06
N ILE A 457 -19.93 -12.53 10.84
CA ILE A 457 -18.81 -13.10 10.08
C ILE A 457 -17.76 -13.60 11.06
N ILE A 458 -17.38 -14.87 10.94
CA ILE A 458 -16.57 -15.59 11.93
C ILE A 458 -15.39 -16.27 11.23
N SER A 459 -14.20 -16.12 11.81
CA SER A 459 -13.02 -16.87 11.43
C SER A 459 -13.13 -18.33 11.87
N PRO A 460 -12.82 -19.31 11.01
CA PRO A 460 -12.74 -20.70 11.43
C PRO A 460 -11.73 -20.92 12.56
N ASN A 461 -10.66 -20.11 12.62
CA ASN A 461 -9.68 -20.18 13.70
C ASN A 461 -10.23 -19.76 15.07
N ASP A 462 -11.33 -19.00 15.09
CA ASP A 462 -11.94 -18.49 16.32
C ASP A 462 -13.14 -19.35 16.77
N VAL A 463 -13.40 -20.48 16.12
CA VAL A 463 -14.45 -21.44 16.49
C VAL A 463 -13.85 -22.61 17.28
N GLU A 464 -14.57 -23.06 18.32
CA GLU A 464 -14.21 -24.29 19.04
C GLU A 464 -14.23 -25.47 18.07
N THR A 465 -13.08 -26.13 17.93
CA THR A 465 -12.85 -27.12 16.87
C THR A 465 -12.36 -28.43 17.49
N ASP A 466 -13.12 -29.49 17.26
CA ASP A 466 -12.70 -30.87 17.46
C ASP A 466 -12.11 -31.43 16.14
N TRP A 467 -11.53 -32.62 16.19
CA TRP A 467 -10.88 -33.24 15.04
C TRP A 467 -11.38 -34.67 14.87
N ASP A 468 -11.70 -35.06 13.64
CA ASP A 468 -11.98 -36.45 13.32
C ASP A 468 -10.69 -37.29 13.26
N ASN A 469 -10.83 -38.61 13.09
CA ASN A 469 -9.70 -39.53 13.01
C ASN A 469 -8.82 -39.32 11.75
N ASP A 470 -9.34 -38.63 10.74
CA ASP A 470 -8.67 -38.32 9.48
C ASP A 470 -7.98 -36.93 9.53
N GLY A 471 -8.14 -36.20 10.65
CA GLY A 471 -7.57 -34.88 10.85
C GLY A 471 -8.35 -33.75 10.19
N ASN A 472 -9.63 -33.96 9.87
CA ASN A 472 -10.51 -32.88 9.41
C ASN A 472 -11.12 -32.15 10.62
N PRO A 473 -11.30 -30.81 10.53
CA PRO A 473 -11.90 -30.04 11.59
C PRO A 473 -13.41 -30.31 11.71
N ILE A 474 -13.87 -30.49 12.94
CA ILE A 474 -15.28 -30.55 13.31
C ILE A 474 -15.58 -29.31 14.16
N TYR A 475 -16.30 -28.36 13.58
CA TYR A 475 -16.68 -27.13 14.27
C TYR A 475 -17.84 -27.36 15.24
N VAL A 476 -17.62 -27.04 16.52
CA VAL A 476 -18.62 -27.18 17.57
C VAL A 476 -19.70 -26.11 17.42
N LYS A 477 -20.96 -26.53 17.60
CA LYS A 477 -22.14 -25.66 17.52
C LYS A 477 -22.86 -25.57 18.86
N ASN A 478 -23.48 -24.42 19.10
CA ASN A 478 -24.42 -24.22 20.19
C ASN A 478 -25.74 -24.99 19.94
N PRO A 479 -26.59 -25.18 20.97
CA PRO A 479 -27.88 -25.83 20.80
C PRO A 479 -28.83 -25.17 19.79
N ASP A 480 -28.65 -23.87 19.53
CA ASP A 480 -29.41 -23.11 18.53
C ASP A 480 -28.87 -23.27 17.09
N GLY A 481 -27.79 -24.03 16.91
CA GLY A 481 -27.17 -24.31 15.62
C GLY A 481 -26.08 -23.33 15.18
N THR A 482 -25.85 -22.25 15.94
CA THR A 482 -24.78 -21.28 15.70
C THR A 482 -23.40 -21.83 16.07
N TYR A 483 -22.33 -21.31 15.48
CA TYR A 483 -20.96 -21.72 15.83
C TYR A 483 -20.59 -21.26 17.25
N LYS A 484 -19.92 -22.15 17.99
CA LYS A 484 -19.40 -21.84 19.32
C LYS A 484 -18.08 -21.09 19.19
N VAL A 485 -18.13 -19.77 19.31
CA VAL A 485 -16.97 -18.89 19.15
C VAL A 485 -16.15 -18.81 20.44
N ASN A 486 -14.83 -18.99 20.33
CA ASN A 486 -13.87 -18.92 21.43
C ASN A 486 -13.76 -17.50 22.02
N ASP A 487 -13.78 -16.48 21.15
CA ASP A 487 -13.70 -15.07 21.51
C ASP A 487 -14.70 -14.24 20.67
N VAL A 488 -15.82 -13.89 21.29
CA VAL A 488 -16.89 -13.10 20.66
C VAL A 488 -16.49 -11.67 20.31
N SER A 489 -15.34 -11.17 20.79
CA SER A 489 -14.85 -9.82 20.44
C SER A 489 -14.20 -9.75 19.05
N LYS A 490 -13.85 -10.90 18.47
CA LYS A 490 -13.17 -11.01 17.17
C LYS A 490 -14.11 -11.19 15.97
N VAL A 491 -15.40 -11.37 16.21
CA VAL A 491 -16.39 -11.53 15.12
C VAL A 491 -16.79 -10.17 14.56
N THR A 492 -17.07 -10.12 13.27
CA THR A 492 -17.60 -8.90 12.64
C THR A 492 -19.11 -9.01 12.50
N LYS A 493 -19.84 -7.96 12.88
CA LYS A 493 -21.30 -7.90 12.74
C LYS A 493 -21.71 -6.84 11.72
N ILE A 494 -22.63 -7.21 10.82
CA ILE A 494 -23.23 -6.28 9.86
C ILE A 494 -24.74 -6.29 10.09
N PRO A 495 -25.35 -5.15 10.46
CA PRO A 495 -26.80 -5.04 10.62
C PRO A 495 -27.55 -5.33 9.32
N ALA A 496 -28.72 -5.98 9.42
CA ALA A 496 -29.56 -6.29 8.26
C ALA A 496 -29.89 -5.06 7.41
N LYS A 497 -30.17 -3.92 8.08
CA LYS A 497 -30.48 -2.63 7.44
C LYS A 497 -29.39 -2.10 6.49
N ASP A 498 -28.15 -2.57 6.64
CA ASP A 498 -27.01 -2.18 5.79
C ASP A 498 -26.82 -3.19 4.63
N LEU A 499 -27.56 -4.30 4.62
CA LEU A 499 -27.44 -5.40 3.67
C LEU A 499 -28.63 -5.56 2.73
N VAL A 500 -29.80 -5.06 3.13
CA VAL A 500 -31.05 -5.29 2.39
C VAL A 500 -31.69 -4.00 1.91
N LYS A 501 -32.46 -4.12 0.84
CA LYS A 501 -33.29 -3.05 0.29
C LYS A 501 -34.68 -3.60 -0.01
N ASN A 502 -35.71 -2.93 0.50
CA ASN A 502 -37.10 -3.31 0.26
C ASN A 502 -37.49 -3.25 -1.24
N ILE A 503 -38.34 -4.18 -1.69
CA ILE A 503 -39.01 -4.13 -2.99
C ILE A 503 -40.51 -4.36 -2.81
N ALA A 504 -41.29 -3.83 -3.76
CA ALA A 504 -42.75 -3.85 -3.66
C ALA A 504 -43.37 -5.27 -3.52
N PRO A 505 -44.53 -5.37 -2.87
CA PRO A 505 -45.31 -6.62 -2.79
C PRO A 505 -45.70 -7.12 -4.18
N LYS A 506 -46.22 -8.35 -4.22
CA LYS A 506 -46.91 -8.87 -5.41
C LYS A 506 -48.26 -8.16 -5.58
N SER A 507 -48.78 -8.15 -6.81
CA SER A 507 -50.12 -7.61 -7.08
C SER A 507 -51.22 -8.49 -6.48
N PRO A 508 -52.37 -7.90 -6.08
CA PRO A 508 -53.57 -8.67 -5.74
C PRO A 508 -54.07 -9.51 -6.93
N ALA A 509 -54.84 -10.57 -6.66
CA ALA A 509 -55.51 -11.37 -7.67
C ALA A 509 -56.97 -10.92 -7.81
N ILE A 510 -57.47 -10.77 -9.05
CA ILE A 510 -58.85 -10.40 -9.36
C ILE A 510 -59.49 -11.56 -10.13
N ALA A 511 -60.66 -12.02 -9.69
CA ALA A 511 -61.42 -13.06 -10.36
C ALA A 511 -62.90 -12.67 -10.50
N VAL A 512 -63.48 -12.96 -11.66
CA VAL A 512 -64.90 -12.71 -11.95
C VAL A 512 -65.64 -14.04 -11.98
N ASP A 513 -66.60 -14.22 -11.07
CA ASP A 513 -67.50 -15.37 -11.02
C ASP A 513 -68.86 -14.95 -11.61
N THR A 514 -69.07 -15.27 -12.89
CA THR A 514 -70.32 -14.92 -13.58
C THR A 514 -71.52 -15.73 -13.14
N ASP A 515 -71.33 -16.89 -12.49
CA ASP A 515 -72.44 -17.71 -12.00
C ASP A 515 -73.02 -17.13 -10.71
N LYS A 516 -72.16 -16.54 -9.87
CA LYS A 516 -72.58 -15.83 -8.66
C LYS A 516 -72.87 -14.34 -8.89
N GLY A 517 -72.34 -13.76 -9.96
CA GLY A 517 -72.42 -12.32 -10.21
C GLY A 517 -71.50 -11.52 -9.28
N GLU A 518 -70.33 -12.07 -8.96
CA GLU A 518 -69.39 -11.52 -7.99
C GLU A 518 -68.00 -11.33 -8.60
N VAL A 519 -67.30 -10.28 -8.18
CA VAL A 519 -65.89 -10.06 -8.42
C VAL A 519 -65.17 -10.20 -7.09
N THR A 520 -64.22 -11.12 -7.00
CA THR A 520 -63.41 -11.34 -5.81
C THR A 520 -62.00 -10.79 -6.02
N ILE A 521 -61.54 -10.01 -5.05
CA ILE A 521 -60.20 -9.44 -5.03
C ILE A 521 -59.47 -10.02 -3.81
N THR A 522 -58.39 -10.73 -4.08
CA THR A 522 -57.59 -11.43 -3.07
C THR A 522 -56.26 -10.70 -2.87
N PRO A 523 -55.86 -10.34 -1.64
CA PRO A 523 -54.55 -9.75 -1.41
C PRO A 523 -53.43 -10.72 -1.85
N PRO A 524 -52.22 -10.22 -2.14
CA PRO A 524 -51.07 -11.10 -2.34
C PRO A 524 -50.84 -11.94 -1.07
N VAL A 525 -50.29 -13.15 -1.23
CA VAL A 525 -49.94 -14.00 -0.09
C VAL A 525 -48.91 -13.27 0.80
N TYR A 526 -49.02 -13.43 2.11
CA TYR A 526 -48.24 -12.67 3.12
C TYR A 526 -47.82 -13.49 4.35
N GLU A 527 -47.97 -14.81 4.36
CA GLU A 527 -47.80 -15.60 5.58
C GLU A 527 -46.37 -16.16 5.72
N ASN A 528 -45.79 -16.61 4.60
CA ASN A 528 -44.55 -17.38 4.60
C ASN A 528 -43.32 -16.52 4.31
N PRO A 529 -42.11 -16.93 4.75
CA PRO A 529 -40.87 -16.33 4.27
C PRO A 529 -40.84 -16.34 2.72
N GLY A 530 -40.59 -15.18 2.11
CA GLY A 530 -40.55 -15.00 0.65
C GLY A 530 -41.84 -14.44 0.05
N ASP A 531 -42.91 -14.47 0.83
CA ASP A 531 -44.01 -13.54 0.68
C ASP A 531 -43.69 -12.22 1.39
N ASP A 532 -44.59 -11.25 1.26
CA ASP A 532 -44.46 -9.92 1.86
C ASP A 532 -45.18 -9.94 3.22
N THR A 533 -44.49 -10.36 4.28
CA THR A 533 -45.15 -10.59 5.57
C THR A 533 -45.47 -9.30 6.31
N ASP A 534 -44.92 -8.18 5.87
CA ASP A 534 -45.25 -6.85 6.34
C ASP A 534 -46.31 -6.11 5.50
N LEU A 535 -46.92 -6.75 4.49
CA LEU A 535 -48.05 -6.23 3.70
C LEU A 535 -49.08 -5.43 4.54
N ALA A 536 -49.13 -4.11 4.38
CA ALA A 536 -49.97 -3.26 5.21
C ALA A 536 -51.43 -3.20 4.75
N SER A 537 -51.64 -3.13 3.43
CA SER A 537 -52.96 -2.85 2.85
C SER A 537 -53.03 -3.20 1.38
N TYR A 538 -54.24 -3.18 0.81
CA TYR A 538 -54.41 -3.09 -0.63
C TYR A 538 -55.63 -2.22 -0.98
N THR A 539 -55.55 -1.55 -2.12
CA THR A 539 -56.57 -0.65 -2.65
C THR A 539 -57.22 -1.27 -3.87
N VAL A 540 -58.52 -1.05 -4.02
CA VAL A 540 -59.33 -1.47 -5.16
C VAL A 540 -60.03 -0.24 -5.73
N THR A 541 -59.92 -0.05 -7.04
CA THR A 541 -60.50 1.08 -7.77
C THR A 541 -61.38 0.57 -8.90
N TYR A 542 -62.57 1.15 -9.05
CA TYR A 542 -63.53 0.80 -10.10
C TYR A 542 -64.52 1.96 -10.29
N LYS A 543 -65.26 1.95 -11.40
CA LYS A 543 -66.42 2.84 -11.56
C LYS A 543 -67.69 2.12 -11.16
N ASP A 544 -68.52 2.77 -10.36
CA ASP A 544 -69.80 2.22 -9.96
C ASP A 544 -70.82 2.22 -11.12
N ALA A 545 -71.99 1.62 -10.91
CA ALA A 545 -73.06 1.57 -11.91
C ALA A 545 -73.54 2.95 -12.42
N SER A 546 -73.21 4.05 -11.73
CA SER A 546 -73.49 5.43 -12.17
C SER A 546 -72.34 6.05 -12.98
N GLY A 547 -71.21 5.35 -13.11
CA GLY A 547 -69.99 5.81 -13.76
C GLY A 547 -69.06 6.62 -12.83
N ALA A 548 -69.38 6.71 -11.53
CA ALA A 548 -68.56 7.44 -10.57
C ALA A 548 -67.39 6.57 -10.08
N GLU A 549 -66.20 7.15 -9.97
CA GLU A 549 -65.03 6.43 -9.43
C GLU A 549 -65.20 6.12 -7.94
N ARG A 550 -64.88 4.87 -7.60
CA ARG A 550 -64.85 4.33 -6.24
C ARG A 550 -63.45 3.83 -5.95
N THR A 551 -63.04 4.06 -4.71
CA THR A 551 -61.81 3.50 -4.15
C THR A 551 -62.17 2.87 -2.82
N VAL A 552 -61.71 1.64 -2.63
CA VAL A 552 -61.87 0.87 -1.40
C VAL A 552 -60.48 0.48 -0.93
N THR A 553 -60.20 0.69 0.35
CA THR A 553 -58.95 0.30 0.99
C THR A 553 -59.22 -0.80 1.99
N ALA A 554 -58.59 -1.96 1.80
CA ALA A 554 -58.53 -3.00 2.81
C ALA A 554 -57.21 -2.85 3.60
N THR A 555 -57.33 -2.71 4.91
CA THR A 555 -56.20 -2.53 5.83
C THR A 555 -56.01 -3.76 6.69
N ARG A 556 -54.77 -4.21 6.79
CA ARG A 556 -54.36 -5.35 7.62
C ARG A 556 -53.87 -4.87 8.98
N THR A 557 -54.35 -5.51 10.04
CA THR A 557 -53.85 -5.32 11.40
C THR A 557 -53.35 -6.65 11.93
N VAL A 558 -52.11 -6.67 12.43
CA VAL A 558 -51.49 -7.84 13.05
C VAL A 558 -51.42 -7.60 14.55
N ASP A 559 -52.00 -8.51 15.33
CA ASP A 559 -51.87 -8.48 16.79
C ASP A 559 -50.46 -8.95 17.19
N GLU A 560 -49.67 -8.07 17.79
CA GLU A 560 -48.27 -8.32 18.14
C GLU A 560 -48.07 -9.50 19.11
N THR A 561 -49.10 -9.86 19.89
CA THR A 561 -48.99 -10.89 20.94
C THR A 561 -49.33 -12.29 20.42
N SER A 562 -50.36 -12.38 19.58
CA SER A 562 -50.89 -13.63 19.04
C SER A 562 -50.46 -13.91 17.60
N GLY A 563 -49.91 -12.93 16.89
CA GLY A 563 -49.63 -12.99 15.45
C GLY A 563 -50.90 -13.07 14.59
N LYS A 564 -52.08 -12.91 15.19
CA LYS A 564 -53.35 -13.04 14.48
C LYS A 564 -53.57 -11.82 13.59
N THR A 565 -53.84 -12.09 12.32
CA THR A 565 -54.16 -11.07 11.33
C THR A 565 -55.66 -10.82 11.29
N THR A 566 -56.06 -9.55 11.16
CA THR A 566 -57.43 -9.13 10.88
C THR A 566 -57.47 -8.07 9.79
N TRP A 567 -58.49 -8.14 8.93
CA TRP A 567 -58.70 -7.20 7.84
C TRP A 567 -59.94 -6.34 8.07
N THR A 568 -59.84 -5.08 7.68
CA THR A 568 -60.96 -4.12 7.70
C THR A 568 -60.99 -3.37 6.37
N SER A 569 -62.18 -2.88 5.98
CA SER A 569 -62.38 -2.17 4.71
C SER A 569 -63.24 -0.93 4.95
N ASP A 570 -62.97 0.14 4.20
CA ASP A 570 -63.64 1.44 4.29
C ASP A 570 -64.89 1.58 3.39
N GLY A 571 -65.16 0.60 2.53
CA GLY A 571 -66.23 0.75 1.53
C GLY A 571 -66.83 -0.54 0.95
N ALA A 572 -66.27 -1.72 1.25
CA ALA A 572 -66.80 -2.99 0.77
C ALA A 572 -66.77 -4.09 1.83
N THR A 573 -67.55 -5.14 1.62
CA THR A 573 -67.46 -6.35 2.44
C THR A 573 -66.09 -7.00 2.25
N VAL A 574 -65.35 -7.14 3.34
CA VAL A 574 -64.07 -7.85 3.39
C VAL A 574 -64.19 -9.04 4.34
N ASP A 575 -63.65 -10.18 3.95
CA ASP A 575 -63.47 -11.29 4.87
C ASP A 575 -62.36 -10.94 5.87
N ALA A 576 -62.71 -10.84 7.15
CA ALA A 576 -61.80 -10.35 8.18
C ALA A 576 -60.56 -11.25 8.40
N ASN A 577 -60.56 -12.50 7.94
CA ASN A 577 -59.44 -13.43 8.16
C ASN A 577 -58.52 -13.52 6.94
N THR A 578 -59.10 -13.53 5.74
CA THR A 578 -58.38 -13.71 4.47
C THR A 578 -58.10 -12.39 3.76
N GLY A 579 -58.82 -11.32 4.13
CA GLY A 579 -58.73 -10.02 3.50
C GLY A 579 -59.40 -9.95 2.14
N VAL A 580 -60.13 -10.97 1.69
CA VAL A 580 -60.79 -10.98 0.36
C VAL A 580 -61.93 -9.95 0.34
N ILE A 581 -61.91 -9.05 -0.65
CA ILE A 581 -63.03 -8.16 -0.97
C ILE A 581 -63.93 -8.83 -2.01
N THR A 582 -65.24 -8.77 -1.80
CA THR A 582 -66.25 -9.18 -2.79
C THR A 582 -67.08 -7.99 -3.21
N LEU A 583 -67.10 -7.72 -4.52
CA LEU A 583 -67.98 -6.75 -5.16
C LEU A 583 -69.03 -7.48 -6.00
N LYS A 584 -70.21 -6.90 -6.18
CA LYS A 584 -71.16 -7.45 -7.15
C LYS A 584 -70.95 -6.84 -8.52
N VAL A 585 -71.13 -7.64 -9.57
CA VAL A 585 -71.03 -7.15 -10.97
C VAL A 585 -72.09 -6.10 -11.31
N GLU A 586 -73.20 -6.05 -10.56
CA GLU A 586 -74.27 -5.06 -10.71
C GLU A 586 -73.91 -3.67 -10.16
N ASP A 587 -72.95 -3.61 -9.22
CA ASP A 587 -72.51 -2.37 -8.59
C ASP A 587 -71.41 -1.66 -9.39
N ILE A 588 -70.88 -2.34 -10.42
CA ILE A 588 -69.79 -1.87 -11.29
C ILE A 588 -70.39 -1.39 -12.63
N GLU A 589 -69.81 -0.36 -13.23
CA GLU A 589 -70.17 0.12 -14.57
C GLU A 589 -70.22 -1.04 -15.59
N VAL A 590 -71.13 -0.97 -16.55
CA VAL A 590 -71.26 -1.99 -17.60
C VAL A 590 -69.98 -2.00 -18.45
N GLY A 591 -69.27 -3.14 -18.47
CA GLY A 591 -67.95 -3.25 -19.10
C GLY A 591 -66.84 -2.52 -18.35
N GLY A 592 -67.06 -2.16 -17.08
CA GLY A 592 -66.09 -1.46 -16.25
C GLY A 592 -64.87 -2.31 -15.90
N THR A 593 -63.78 -1.64 -15.54
CA THR A 593 -62.53 -2.27 -15.10
C THR A 593 -62.38 -2.14 -13.59
N VAL A 594 -61.96 -3.24 -12.96
CA VAL A 594 -61.54 -3.26 -11.55
C VAL A 594 -60.03 -3.33 -11.51
N THR A 595 -59.39 -2.41 -10.79
CA THR A 595 -57.93 -2.32 -10.64
C THR A 595 -57.55 -2.41 -9.17
N ALA A 596 -56.54 -3.20 -8.82
CA ALA A 596 -56.09 -3.39 -7.45
C ALA A 596 -54.56 -3.28 -7.29
N LYS A 597 -54.12 -2.69 -6.17
CA LYS A 597 -52.71 -2.53 -5.79
C LYS A 597 -52.49 -2.85 -4.33
N ALA A 598 -51.40 -3.53 -4.02
CA ALA A 598 -50.98 -3.87 -2.66
C ALA A 598 -49.90 -2.91 -2.17
N LYS A 599 -49.79 -2.71 -0.85
CA LYS A 599 -48.83 -1.82 -0.23
C LYS A 599 -48.24 -2.43 1.03
N ASP A 600 -46.92 -2.40 1.16
CA ASP A 600 -46.15 -2.90 2.31
C ASP A 600 -45.98 -1.83 3.42
N ASN A 601 -45.19 -2.14 4.47
CA ASN A 601 -44.84 -1.19 5.53
C ASN A 601 -43.47 -0.52 5.33
N GLY A 602 -42.81 -0.77 4.20
CA GLY A 602 -41.47 -0.26 3.89
C GLY A 602 -40.36 -1.14 4.45
N GLY A 603 -39.13 -0.62 4.39
CA GLY A 603 -37.95 -1.38 4.76
C GLY A 603 -37.47 -1.17 6.20
N LEU A 604 -36.24 -1.63 6.49
CA LEU A 604 -35.66 -1.58 7.84
C LEU A 604 -35.22 -0.17 8.28
N ILE A 605 -35.14 0.77 7.33
CA ILE A 605 -34.77 2.17 7.58
C ILE A 605 -35.97 3.05 7.20
N PRO A 606 -36.87 3.39 8.14
CA PRO A 606 -38.11 4.11 7.83
C PRO A 606 -37.92 5.48 7.18
N THR A 607 -36.75 6.11 7.35
CA THR A 607 -36.42 7.42 6.75
C THR A 607 -35.98 7.31 5.29
N GLU A 608 -35.51 6.15 4.84
CA GLU A 608 -34.93 5.93 3.51
C GLU A 608 -35.78 4.99 2.66
N GLU A 609 -36.41 4.01 3.30
CA GLU A 609 -37.14 2.91 2.67
C GLU A 609 -38.64 3.05 2.98
N GLN A 610 -39.28 3.98 2.28
CA GLN A 610 -40.72 4.24 2.40
C GLN A 610 -41.55 3.05 1.90
N PRO A 611 -42.82 2.94 2.35
CA PRO A 611 -43.76 1.96 1.82
C PRO A 611 -43.85 1.96 0.29
N LEU A 612 -43.86 0.79 -0.31
CA LEU A 612 -43.94 0.58 -1.76
C LEU A 612 -45.29 0.00 -2.17
N GLU A 613 -45.75 0.40 -3.36
CA GLU A 613 -46.95 -0.17 -3.99
C GLU A 613 -46.55 -1.20 -5.05
N SER A 614 -47.32 -2.28 -5.14
CA SER A 614 -47.17 -3.25 -6.22
C SER A 614 -47.66 -2.70 -7.56
N GLU A 615 -47.22 -3.36 -8.63
CA GLU A 615 -47.81 -3.13 -9.95
C GLU A 615 -49.33 -3.38 -9.93
N PRO A 616 -50.14 -2.60 -10.66
CA PRO A 616 -51.58 -2.77 -10.66
C PRO A 616 -52.00 -4.08 -11.34
N ALA A 617 -52.84 -4.86 -10.66
CA ALA A 617 -53.66 -5.89 -11.31
C ALA A 617 -54.94 -5.24 -11.84
N SER A 618 -55.42 -5.63 -13.03
CA SER A 618 -56.66 -5.07 -13.60
C SER A 618 -57.43 -6.13 -14.37
N GLU A 619 -58.75 -6.13 -14.21
CA GLU A 619 -59.66 -7.03 -14.90
C GLU A 619 -60.89 -6.26 -15.40
N THR A 620 -61.28 -6.46 -16.66
CA THR A 620 -62.44 -5.79 -17.27
C THR A 620 -63.61 -6.75 -17.35
N LEU A 621 -64.78 -6.31 -16.88
CA LEU A 621 -65.97 -7.15 -16.84
C LEU A 621 -66.46 -7.41 -18.27
N GLU A 622 -66.75 -8.69 -18.55
CA GLU A 622 -67.44 -9.06 -19.78
C GLU A 622 -68.91 -8.64 -19.73
N THR A 623 -69.47 -8.28 -20.88
CA THR A 623 -70.88 -7.87 -21.01
C THR A 623 -71.69 -8.90 -21.80
N ALA A 624 -73.01 -8.89 -21.57
CA ALA A 624 -74.00 -9.62 -22.34
C ALA A 624 -75.13 -8.67 -22.72
N THR A 625 -75.69 -8.85 -23.93
CA THR A 625 -76.85 -8.10 -24.39
C THR A 625 -78.06 -9.02 -24.42
N VAL A 626 -79.11 -8.60 -23.70
CA VAL A 626 -80.42 -9.25 -23.78
C VAL A 626 -81.24 -8.54 -24.83
N SER A 627 -81.84 -9.31 -25.75
CA SER A 627 -82.72 -8.80 -26.81
C SER A 627 -84.03 -9.59 -26.80
N TYR A 628 -85.09 -8.95 -27.29
CA TYR A 628 -86.44 -9.50 -27.28
C TYR A 628 -86.99 -9.66 -28.68
N ASP A 629 -87.55 -10.84 -28.95
CA ASP A 629 -88.41 -11.08 -30.11
C ASP A 629 -89.82 -11.37 -29.61
N ARG A 630 -90.78 -10.50 -29.96
CA ARG A 630 -92.18 -10.63 -29.58
C ARG A 630 -92.87 -11.86 -30.17
N ASN A 631 -92.31 -12.48 -31.21
CA ASN A 631 -92.85 -13.66 -31.89
C ASN A 631 -94.38 -13.62 -32.13
N GLY A 632 -94.91 -12.44 -32.51
CA GLY A 632 -96.33 -12.22 -32.78
C GLY A 632 -97.19 -11.67 -31.64
N GLY A 633 -96.64 -11.45 -30.43
CA GLY A 633 -97.33 -10.79 -29.30
C GLY A 633 -97.46 -9.26 -29.45
N VAL A 634 -98.27 -8.65 -28.59
CA VAL A 634 -98.56 -7.19 -28.58
C VAL A 634 -97.70 -6.37 -27.59
N GLY A 635 -96.93 -7.01 -26.72
CA GLY A 635 -96.01 -6.35 -25.78
C GLY A 635 -94.70 -5.90 -26.45
N ASP A 636 -94.09 -4.85 -25.91
CA ASP A 636 -92.78 -4.35 -26.31
C ASP A 636 -91.84 -4.30 -25.09
N MET A 637 -90.56 -4.66 -25.28
CA MET A 637 -89.55 -4.58 -24.23
C MET A 637 -88.17 -4.24 -24.81
N ASP A 638 -87.57 -3.19 -24.28
CA ASP A 638 -86.24 -2.76 -24.70
C ASP A 638 -85.17 -3.77 -24.30
N GLY A 639 -84.29 -4.10 -25.24
CA GLY A 639 -83.07 -4.85 -24.95
C GLY A 639 -82.15 -4.08 -24.00
N LYS A 640 -81.29 -4.81 -23.28
CA LYS A 640 -80.38 -4.22 -22.29
C LYS A 640 -79.02 -4.89 -22.32
N THR A 641 -77.94 -4.10 -22.30
CA THR A 641 -76.58 -4.59 -22.08
C THR A 641 -76.27 -4.53 -20.58
N LEU A 642 -75.70 -5.61 -20.07
CA LEU A 642 -75.40 -5.84 -18.65
C LEU A 642 -74.04 -6.51 -18.52
N ASN A 643 -73.44 -6.44 -17.33
CA ASN A 643 -72.31 -7.29 -17.00
C ASN A 643 -72.75 -8.76 -16.94
N LYS A 644 -71.90 -9.68 -17.39
CA LYS A 644 -72.18 -11.12 -17.25
C LYS A 644 -72.29 -11.47 -15.76
N GLY A 645 -73.31 -12.25 -15.42
CA GLY A 645 -73.68 -12.59 -14.04
C GLY A 645 -74.65 -11.60 -13.37
N SER A 646 -74.97 -10.47 -14.00
CA SER A 646 -76.06 -9.61 -13.53
C SER A 646 -77.40 -10.34 -13.61
N LYS A 647 -78.26 -10.13 -12.60
CA LYS A 647 -79.65 -10.58 -12.66
C LYS A 647 -80.46 -9.70 -13.61
N TYR A 648 -81.36 -10.32 -14.36
CA TYR A 648 -82.22 -9.63 -15.29
C TYR A 648 -83.67 -10.10 -15.15
N THR A 649 -84.59 -9.16 -14.95
CA THR A 649 -86.01 -9.44 -14.78
C THR A 649 -86.73 -9.31 -16.10
N VAL A 650 -87.42 -10.38 -16.52
CA VAL A 650 -88.32 -10.38 -17.67
C VAL A 650 -89.71 -9.96 -17.21
N LEU A 651 -90.37 -9.06 -17.94
CA LEU A 651 -91.74 -8.64 -17.64
C LEU A 651 -92.71 -9.84 -17.72
N PRO A 652 -93.78 -9.89 -16.90
CA PRO A 652 -94.80 -10.92 -17.00
C PRO A 652 -95.43 -10.94 -18.40
N ASN A 653 -95.68 -12.14 -18.93
CA ASN A 653 -96.49 -12.29 -20.15
C ASN A 653 -97.91 -11.79 -19.85
N GLY A 654 -98.32 -10.72 -20.53
CA GLY A 654 -99.68 -10.19 -20.52
C GLY A 654 -100.61 -10.95 -21.44
#